data_AF-Q2SCB7-F1
#
_entry.id   AF-Q2SCB7-F1
#
_cell.length_a   1.000
_cell.length_b   1.000
_cell.length_c   1.000
_cell.angle_alpha   90.00
_cell.angle_beta   90.00
_cell.angle_gamma   90.00
#
_symmetry.space_group_name_H-M   'P 1'
#
loop_
_entity.id
_entity.type
_entity.pdbx_description
1 polymer ?
#
loop_
_entity_poly.entity_id
_entity_poly.type
_entity_poly.pdbx_seq_one_letter_code
_entity_poly.pdbx_strand_id
1 'polypeptide(L)'
;MKKSATNNVFSSYELEVRKKLKGSDTPYLGLIDGLISQNTQKFVENALVKAGGNLKNFEKGLNIAPALFVSYLSHSLRNHLGADTSAIWGCINLAMGRKAEASQTNEERRCLWLAFRKACKKLELPVSNRLFGPRYMVDAYLEQAGVPEASLPDLMGQLERYARRYGLPEQDDITAQLTWYESFKKALKSSFGKQNVRALLNDSQGYYLRRYLDEAYTSEETSEDTLSVAIFPQLMLDGDEIYIKLPKLEDGVAWEIEMDGNREVILVKDKEQRYYLESLATKNIKVTYESGPPFEFQLWHSDRDNQFAIFDADTGALVGSHCLSEDGAVFSPGQYIMLSRFDINDTWITLDQTYQQGFFLGFFELVSGDNRGIKRGPVTFLIHTHDEASILFEGDIVVPHSGKSFYCSDGLCVNIKIPGEWEPRVSSYELELYTSDGEASHRHTLSIENCSASVNLDYCSLDWCAGFKRVIAVVRRHGEKRVLARQSALVWCGLKQYNSGFRLDIKELPTDNSIDVDSSNNIRIDTDSKSLVVIDPDLPFVEVCFNITNRQKTTIKFALPGTFIYISDLKDGFRQEQLLPLGSTLSCSYDDTRRIRIFSTDECQVKLGSHILHHRFDKKRWFKTSLTALLDKVDRDQNALTLWCSGYPTLLLKIVSPLYVEDWNIKSSTRNLEISFCTPAGFSQVDIHATNLMSRSEQFVSLNVHDTSTSQYGQFGGMLIHQDADTKNQMISLDIENVPDGLWLLEFSGSIEGKWGRFTNQRHDHLGAGVIIERGHIVPFTNNYFTSLQTQSSNDKQQLFELTNRILKKCFELNSWQSMHWIKDIWAFLLNDPDIINPDQLSRVLSISHYRAREEDSPSWVPQVHIGGFNPDIYCGPSKSYKRIDAQNSVRLKSMKVIGEAGNSLVNTLRTELLDVALVAAFENRGAIVTERASPRNLSIQIVQAMLPSLFSESQFKSLVAGDLIPALGDMLGGRHLAYCQYEFLMKSRSSQVGNEFNRPTLNSLLFRFIREHENNVPVLIPEDYFEYENERNLLIAACSFSSLFAKQCRSVFWESRSLNEFCAELTQYLVDGAKLENILSYYLGVSGNLFHYFLLLWDVYFISRQQASVTMEGI
;
A
#
# COMPACT_ATOMS: atom_id res chain seq x y z
N MET A 1 6.67 1.39 77.52
CA MET A 1 6.32 0.11 78.21
C MET A 1 6.28 -1.02 77.19
N LYS A 2 6.85 -2.17 77.57
CA LYS A 2 7.25 -3.36 76.79
C LYS A 2 6.31 -3.80 75.64
N LYS A 3 6.87 -3.93 74.43
CA LYS A 3 6.51 -5.00 73.48
C LYS A 3 7.79 -5.76 73.10
N SER A 4 7.73 -7.06 73.32
CA SER A 4 8.75 -8.07 73.11
C SER A 4 9.33 -8.03 71.68
N ALA A 5 10.59 -7.65 71.54
CA ALA A 5 11.40 -7.99 70.38
C ALA A 5 11.76 -9.48 70.46
N THR A 6 10.94 -10.33 69.84
CA THR A 6 11.39 -11.67 69.46
C THR A 6 12.49 -11.47 68.41
N ASN A 7 13.76 -11.69 68.81
CA ASN A 7 14.88 -11.84 67.88
C ASN A 7 14.50 -12.92 66.85
N ASN A 8 14.09 -12.48 65.66
CA ASN A 8 13.81 -13.36 64.55
C ASN A 8 15.15 -13.96 64.10
N VAL A 9 15.35 -15.26 64.32
CA VAL A 9 16.61 -15.97 63.99
C VAL A 9 16.95 -15.87 62.49
N PHE A 10 15.96 -15.52 61.65
CA PHE A 10 16.12 -15.32 60.20
C PHE A 10 16.53 -13.89 59.79
N SER A 11 16.58 -12.91 60.70
CA SER A 11 16.67 -11.48 60.33
C SER A 11 17.96 -11.08 59.61
N SER A 12 19.11 -11.65 60.01
CA SER A 12 20.40 -11.37 59.36
C SER A 12 20.46 -11.94 57.94
N TYR A 13 19.94 -13.16 57.75
CA TYR A 13 19.88 -13.84 56.45
C TYR A 13 18.85 -13.19 55.51
N GLU A 14 17.69 -12.78 56.02
CA GLU A 14 16.69 -12.00 55.25
C GLU A 14 17.31 -10.69 54.73
N LEU A 15 18.08 -9.97 55.55
CA LEU A 15 18.72 -8.72 55.16
C LEU A 15 19.82 -8.94 54.11
N GLU A 16 20.62 -10.01 54.24
CA GLU A 16 21.63 -10.40 53.25
C GLU A 16 20.98 -10.69 51.88
N VAL A 17 19.95 -11.54 51.87
CA VAL A 17 19.23 -11.92 50.64
C VAL A 17 18.58 -10.67 50.02
N ARG A 18 17.90 -9.82 50.81
CA ARG A 18 17.34 -8.56 50.32
C ARG A 18 18.37 -7.65 49.67
N LYS A 19 19.58 -7.55 50.22
CA LYS A 19 20.65 -6.73 49.63
C LYS A 19 21.10 -7.28 48.27
N LYS A 20 21.24 -8.60 48.15
CA LYS A 20 21.58 -9.27 46.88
C LYS A 20 20.46 -9.12 45.84
N LEU A 21 19.20 -9.20 46.27
CA LEU A 21 18.04 -8.96 45.39
C LEU A 21 18.07 -7.58 44.75
N LYS A 22 18.39 -6.54 45.51
CA LYS A 22 18.48 -5.17 44.98
C LYS A 22 19.60 -4.98 43.95
N GLY A 23 20.69 -5.75 44.08
CA GLY A 23 21.86 -5.66 43.19
C GLY A 23 21.75 -6.46 41.89
N SER A 24 20.69 -7.26 41.73
CA SER A 24 20.47 -8.12 40.55
C SER A 24 19.62 -7.42 39.51
N ASP A 25 19.92 -7.66 38.24
CA ASP A 25 19.14 -7.26 37.06
C ASP A 25 18.08 -8.30 36.65
N THR A 26 18.10 -9.48 37.27
CA THR A 26 17.26 -10.61 36.90
C THR A 26 15.85 -10.49 37.52
N PRO A 27 14.77 -10.72 36.73
CA PRO A 27 13.40 -10.64 37.23
C PRO A 27 12.98 -11.83 38.11
N TYR A 28 13.65 -12.98 37.98
CA TYR A 28 13.29 -14.22 38.67
C TYR A 28 14.34 -14.62 39.71
N LEU A 29 13.91 -14.97 40.92
CA LEU A 29 14.79 -15.27 42.06
C LEU A 29 15.70 -16.47 41.84
N GLY A 30 15.15 -17.51 41.21
CA GLY A 30 15.86 -18.76 40.94
C GLY A 30 17.14 -18.52 40.12
N LEU A 31 17.13 -17.51 39.25
CA LEU A 31 18.19 -17.21 38.28
C LEU A 31 19.31 -16.30 38.83
N ILE A 32 19.18 -15.81 40.07
CA ILE A 32 20.19 -14.96 40.69
C ILE A 32 21.30 -15.82 41.29
N ASP A 33 22.47 -15.81 40.67
CA ASP A 33 23.60 -16.61 41.12
C ASP A 33 24.12 -16.14 42.50
N GLY A 34 24.34 -17.09 43.40
CA GLY A 34 24.82 -16.80 44.76
C GLY A 34 23.83 -16.05 45.67
N LEU A 35 22.55 -15.94 45.26
CA LEU A 35 21.49 -15.28 46.04
C LEU A 35 21.39 -15.85 47.46
N ILE A 36 21.46 -17.18 47.59
CA ILE A 36 21.54 -17.90 48.85
C ILE A 36 22.91 -18.57 48.94
N SER A 37 23.67 -18.27 49.99
CA SER A 37 24.92 -18.98 50.27
C SER A 37 24.65 -20.39 50.79
N GLN A 38 25.56 -21.34 50.55
CA GLN A 38 25.44 -22.71 51.06
C GLN A 38 25.20 -22.77 52.58
N ASN A 39 25.77 -21.82 53.33
CA ASN A 39 25.56 -21.69 54.78
C ASN A 39 24.11 -21.29 55.11
N THR A 40 23.54 -20.36 54.35
CA THR A 40 22.14 -19.92 54.48
C THR A 40 21.17 -21.04 54.11
N GLN A 41 21.47 -21.77 53.03
CA GLN A 41 20.68 -22.92 52.59
C GLN A 41 20.63 -24.02 53.67
N LYS A 42 21.81 -24.45 54.18
CA LYS A 42 21.91 -25.43 55.26
C LYS A 42 21.22 -24.96 56.54
N PHE A 43 21.23 -23.67 56.83
CA PHE A 43 20.53 -23.11 57.98
C PHE A 43 19.01 -23.26 57.85
N VAL A 44 18.43 -22.89 56.70
CA VAL A 44 16.99 -23.04 56.43
C VAL A 44 16.58 -24.51 56.40
N GLU A 45 17.36 -25.38 55.75
CA GLU A 45 17.15 -26.84 55.73
C GLU A 45 17.12 -27.42 57.14
N ASN A 46 18.14 -27.13 57.96
CA ASN A 46 18.19 -27.62 59.34
C ASN A 46 17.03 -27.08 60.19
N ALA A 47 16.59 -25.84 59.97
CA ALA A 47 15.45 -25.27 60.67
C ALA A 47 14.14 -25.97 60.28
N LEU A 48 13.95 -26.29 58.99
CA LEU A 48 12.77 -26.99 58.48
C LEU A 48 12.74 -28.46 58.91
N VAL A 49 13.88 -29.15 58.88
CA VAL A 49 14.03 -30.54 59.35
C VAL A 49 13.77 -30.64 60.86
N LYS A 50 14.35 -29.75 61.68
CA LYS A 50 14.08 -29.70 63.13
C LYS A 50 12.62 -29.41 63.45
N ALA A 51 11.91 -28.71 62.57
CA ALA A 51 10.49 -28.41 62.69
C ALA A 51 9.58 -29.49 62.08
N GLY A 52 10.13 -30.68 61.79
CA GLY A 52 9.40 -31.85 61.28
C GLY A 52 8.95 -31.75 59.82
N GLY A 53 9.53 -30.81 59.04
CA GLY A 53 9.21 -30.63 57.63
C GLY A 53 7.75 -30.23 57.36
N ASN A 54 7.04 -29.61 58.32
CA ASN A 54 5.63 -29.23 58.17
C ASN A 54 5.46 -28.00 57.25
N LEU A 55 4.57 -28.08 56.24
CA LEU A 55 4.26 -26.99 55.30
C LEU A 55 3.78 -25.71 56.02
N LYS A 56 3.09 -25.82 57.16
CA LYS A 56 2.69 -24.66 57.98
C LYS A 56 3.88 -23.87 58.54
N ASN A 57 5.01 -24.53 58.80
CA ASN A 57 6.21 -23.85 59.27
C ASN A 57 6.88 -23.07 58.15
N PHE A 58 6.81 -23.58 56.91
CA PHE A 58 7.26 -22.86 55.72
C PHE A 58 6.37 -21.63 55.43
N GLU A 59 5.05 -21.79 55.56
CA GLU A 59 4.08 -20.70 55.45
C GLU A 59 4.38 -19.56 56.45
N LYS A 60 4.71 -19.93 57.70
CA LYS A 60 5.14 -18.97 58.72
C LYS A 60 6.47 -18.29 58.36
N GLY A 61 7.40 -19.03 57.77
CA GLY A 61 8.67 -18.52 57.23
C GLY A 61 8.46 -17.48 56.14
N LEU A 62 7.62 -17.77 55.14
CA LEU A 62 7.23 -16.85 54.06
C LEU A 62 6.62 -15.55 54.59
N ASN A 63 5.93 -15.58 55.73
CA ASN A 63 5.35 -14.40 56.34
C ASN A 63 6.37 -13.54 57.12
N ILE A 64 7.36 -14.16 57.76
CA ILE A 64 8.31 -13.52 58.69
C ILE A 64 9.63 -13.11 58.01
N ALA A 65 10.10 -13.89 57.05
CA ALA A 65 11.33 -13.67 56.28
C ALA A 65 11.08 -14.02 54.79
N PRO A 66 10.26 -13.21 54.08
CA PRO A 66 9.81 -13.53 52.73
C PRO A 66 10.98 -13.66 51.73
N ALA A 67 11.97 -12.76 51.75
CA ALA A 67 13.07 -12.81 50.78
C ALA A 67 13.86 -14.12 50.90
N LEU A 68 14.15 -14.54 52.13
CA LEU A 68 14.86 -15.77 52.43
C LEU A 68 14.08 -17.01 51.98
N PHE A 69 12.81 -17.13 52.36
CA PHE A 69 12.03 -18.35 52.11
C PHE A 69 11.57 -18.48 50.64
N VAL A 70 11.23 -17.38 49.97
CA VAL A 70 10.90 -17.43 48.54
C VAL A 70 12.15 -17.76 47.72
N SER A 71 13.29 -17.16 48.05
CA SER A 71 14.57 -17.45 47.38
C SER A 71 15.01 -18.90 47.62
N TYR A 72 14.82 -19.42 48.83
CA TYR A 72 15.17 -20.80 49.17
C TYR A 72 14.35 -21.80 48.37
N LEU A 73 13.02 -21.59 48.30
CA LEU A 73 12.15 -22.46 47.52
C LEU A 73 12.49 -22.40 46.02
N SER A 74 12.70 -21.20 45.49
CA SER A 74 13.00 -20.98 44.06
C SER A 74 14.33 -21.62 43.67
N HIS A 75 15.36 -21.49 44.51
CA HIS A 75 16.66 -22.12 44.31
C HIS A 75 16.60 -23.66 44.43
N SER A 76 15.87 -24.16 45.42
CA SER A 76 15.65 -25.60 45.59
C SER A 76 14.89 -26.21 44.40
N LEU A 77 13.91 -25.49 43.85
CA LEU A 77 13.23 -25.86 42.61
C LEU A 77 14.18 -25.89 41.41
N ARG A 78 15.00 -24.84 41.20
CA ARG A 78 15.99 -24.78 40.09
C ARG A 78 17.01 -25.92 40.15
N ASN A 79 17.41 -26.36 41.35
CA ASN A 79 18.41 -27.41 41.54
C ASN A 79 17.85 -28.83 41.42
N HIS A 80 16.67 -29.09 41.98
CA HIS A 80 16.11 -30.46 42.04
C HIS A 80 15.22 -30.81 40.84
N LEU A 81 14.62 -29.83 40.17
CA LEU A 81 13.71 -30.08 39.05
C LEU A 81 14.48 -30.57 37.82
N GLY A 82 14.19 -31.79 37.36
CA GLY A 82 14.89 -32.44 36.25
C GLY A 82 16.17 -33.19 36.66
N ALA A 83 16.74 -32.89 37.83
CA ALA A 83 17.88 -33.62 38.40
C ALA A 83 17.43 -34.77 39.33
N ASP A 84 16.64 -34.45 40.35
CA ASP A 84 16.21 -35.41 41.39
C ASP A 84 14.75 -35.86 41.21
N THR A 85 13.89 -35.00 40.64
CA THR A 85 12.49 -35.33 40.34
C THR A 85 11.93 -34.46 39.22
N SER A 86 10.94 -34.98 38.49
CA SER A 86 10.21 -34.25 37.44
C SER A 86 8.92 -33.58 37.94
N ALA A 87 8.57 -33.78 39.22
CA ALA A 87 7.36 -33.26 39.84
C ALA A 87 7.66 -32.09 40.79
N ILE A 88 7.01 -30.94 40.57
CA ILE A 88 7.22 -29.71 41.36
C ILE A 88 6.92 -29.94 42.84
N TRP A 89 5.82 -30.63 43.15
CA TRP A 89 5.48 -30.99 44.53
C TRP A 89 6.49 -31.96 45.15
N GLY A 90 7.20 -32.74 44.33
CA GLY A 90 8.34 -33.55 44.76
C GLY A 90 9.56 -32.69 45.12
N CYS A 91 9.88 -31.68 44.32
CA CYS A 91 10.94 -30.70 44.66
C CYS A 91 10.59 -29.92 45.94
N ILE A 92 9.34 -29.50 46.10
CA ILE A 92 8.87 -28.84 47.33
C ILE A 92 9.01 -29.79 48.53
N ASN A 93 8.73 -31.08 48.37
CA ASN A 93 8.98 -32.06 49.44
C ASN A 93 10.46 -32.14 49.82
N LEU A 94 11.35 -32.20 48.83
CA LEU A 94 12.80 -32.22 49.07
C LEU A 94 13.28 -30.96 49.78
N ALA A 95 12.81 -29.78 49.37
CA ALA A 95 13.06 -28.50 50.04
C ALA A 95 12.59 -28.48 51.51
N MET A 96 11.60 -29.33 51.84
CA MET A 96 11.05 -29.47 53.19
C MET A 96 11.73 -30.58 54.01
N GLY A 97 12.78 -31.23 53.46
CA GLY A 97 13.45 -32.38 54.09
C GLY A 97 12.62 -33.66 54.08
N ARG A 98 11.61 -33.76 53.19
CA ARG A 98 10.77 -34.95 53.00
C ARG A 98 11.24 -35.75 51.78
N LYS A 99 10.79 -37.00 51.66
CA LYS A 99 10.93 -37.80 50.43
C LYS A 99 10.11 -37.18 49.30
N ALA A 100 10.60 -37.25 48.06
CA ALA A 100 9.93 -36.66 46.90
C ALA A 100 8.49 -37.17 46.72
N GLU A 101 8.22 -38.43 47.06
CA GLU A 101 6.92 -39.10 46.90
C GLU A 101 5.91 -38.79 48.02
N ALA A 102 6.26 -37.96 49.02
CA ALA A 102 5.35 -37.65 50.12
C ALA A 102 4.08 -36.95 49.63
N SER A 103 2.90 -37.46 50.04
CA SER A 103 1.61 -36.89 49.65
C SER A 103 1.31 -35.59 50.41
N GLN A 104 0.72 -34.61 49.72
CA GLN A 104 0.13 -33.42 50.36
C GLN A 104 -1.36 -33.34 50.02
N THR A 105 -2.14 -32.84 50.95
CA THR A 105 -3.56 -32.54 50.71
C THR A 105 -3.71 -31.32 49.80
N ASN A 106 -4.82 -31.22 49.07
CA ASN A 106 -5.09 -30.05 48.22
C ASN A 106 -5.20 -28.75 49.04
N GLU A 107 -5.64 -28.82 50.30
CA GLU A 107 -5.73 -27.66 51.19
C GLU A 107 -4.35 -27.14 51.60
N GLU A 108 -3.41 -28.04 51.93
CA GLU A 108 -2.02 -27.67 52.21
C GLU A 108 -1.34 -27.02 51.00
N ARG A 109 -1.60 -27.55 49.79
CA ARG A 109 -1.10 -26.99 48.53
C ARG A 109 -1.63 -25.56 48.31
N ARG A 110 -2.92 -25.36 48.54
CA ARG A 110 -3.58 -24.05 48.40
C ARG A 110 -3.05 -23.03 49.42
N CYS A 111 -2.92 -23.42 50.69
CA CYS A 111 -2.40 -22.53 51.74
C CYS A 111 -0.95 -22.09 51.46
N LEU A 112 -0.07 -23.02 51.10
CA LEU A 112 1.31 -22.70 50.75
C LEU A 112 1.36 -21.79 49.52
N TRP A 113 0.56 -22.09 48.49
CA TRP A 113 0.48 -21.27 47.29
C TRP A 113 0.05 -19.84 47.61
N LEU A 114 -1.01 -19.63 48.40
CA LEU A 114 -1.45 -18.30 48.83
C LEU A 114 -0.37 -17.55 49.61
N ALA A 115 0.31 -18.21 50.54
CA ALA A 115 1.38 -17.60 51.32
C ALA A 115 2.60 -17.26 50.46
N PHE A 116 2.96 -18.12 49.51
CA PHE A 116 4.06 -17.88 48.57
C PHE A 116 3.75 -16.67 47.69
N ARG A 117 2.55 -16.60 47.08
CA ARG A 117 2.11 -15.44 46.32
C ARG A 117 2.17 -14.16 47.14
N LYS A 118 1.66 -14.19 48.37
CA LYS A 118 1.68 -13.03 49.27
C LYS A 118 3.11 -12.59 49.58
N ALA A 119 4.04 -13.53 49.77
CA ALA A 119 5.45 -13.23 49.98
C ALA A 119 6.11 -12.65 48.72
N CYS A 120 5.83 -13.20 47.53
CA CYS A 120 6.30 -12.64 46.26
C CYS A 120 5.77 -11.22 46.03
N LYS A 121 4.49 -10.96 46.31
CA LYS A 121 3.87 -9.63 46.21
C LYS A 121 4.52 -8.63 47.18
N LYS A 122 4.84 -9.03 48.42
CA LYS A 122 5.62 -8.20 49.37
C LYS A 122 7.06 -7.92 48.94
N LEU A 123 7.61 -8.77 48.09
CA LEU A 123 8.92 -8.58 47.47
C LEU A 123 8.80 -7.93 46.08
N GLU A 124 7.56 -7.67 45.65
CA GLU A 124 7.18 -7.05 44.38
C GLU A 124 7.82 -7.80 43.20
N LEU A 125 7.73 -9.13 43.29
CA LEU A 125 8.12 -10.07 42.26
C LEU A 125 6.90 -10.41 41.39
N PRO A 126 7.08 -10.70 40.10
CA PRO A 126 5.99 -11.14 39.25
C PRO A 126 5.39 -12.45 39.77
N VAL A 127 4.07 -12.59 39.71
CA VAL A 127 3.38 -13.81 40.13
C VAL A 127 2.34 -14.15 39.09
N SER A 128 2.33 -15.42 38.63
CA SER A 128 1.35 -15.91 37.66
C SER A 128 -0.08 -15.46 37.98
N ASN A 129 -0.79 -14.84 37.04
CA ASN A 129 -2.15 -14.34 37.24
C ASN A 129 -3.23 -15.41 37.05
N ARG A 130 -2.82 -16.61 36.64
CA ARG A 130 -3.70 -17.76 36.56
C ARG A 130 -4.08 -18.22 37.97
N LEU A 131 -5.34 -18.00 38.36
CA LEU A 131 -5.89 -18.41 39.65
C LEU A 131 -6.73 -19.70 39.58
N PHE A 132 -6.97 -20.23 38.37
CA PHE A 132 -7.86 -21.37 38.13
C PHE A 132 -7.42 -22.21 36.92
N GLY A 133 -8.06 -23.37 36.75
CA GLY A 133 -7.73 -24.36 35.72
C GLY A 133 -6.63 -25.35 36.14
N PRO A 134 -6.23 -26.28 35.27
CA PRO A 134 -5.24 -27.29 35.63
C PRO A 134 -3.85 -26.68 35.87
N ARG A 135 -3.24 -27.05 37.01
CA ARG A 135 -1.84 -26.75 37.40
C ARG A 135 -1.51 -25.26 37.67
N TYR A 136 -2.50 -24.37 37.81
CA TYR A 136 -2.27 -22.94 38.10
C TYR A 136 -1.39 -22.66 39.34
N MET A 137 -1.48 -23.50 40.38
CA MET A 137 -0.65 -23.34 41.58
C MET A 137 0.84 -23.56 41.29
N VAL A 138 1.13 -24.46 40.34
CA VAL A 138 2.48 -24.82 39.92
C VAL A 138 3.14 -23.68 39.16
N ASP A 139 2.36 -22.97 38.34
CA ASP A 139 2.83 -21.85 37.52
C ASP A 139 3.42 -20.74 38.38
N ALA A 140 2.81 -20.45 39.53
CA ALA A 140 3.33 -19.44 40.47
C ALA A 140 4.73 -19.78 41.02
N TYR A 141 5.05 -21.07 41.22
CA TYR A 141 6.37 -21.48 41.68
C TYR A 141 7.40 -21.50 40.55
N LEU A 142 7.00 -21.96 39.36
CA LEU A 142 7.85 -21.95 38.16
C LEU A 142 8.24 -20.55 37.73
N GLU A 143 7.32 -19.58 37.85
CA GLU A 143 7.57 -18.16 37.60
C GLU A 143 8.86 -17.69 38.29
N GLN A 144 9.02 -18.03 39.57
CA GLN A 144 10.15 -17.57 40.37
C GLN A 144 11.38 -18.46 40.29
N ALA A 145 11.21 -19.75 39.99
CA ALA A 145 12.31 -20.70 39.83
C ALA A 145 13.03 -20.53 38.48
N GLY A 146 12.31 -20.16 37.41
CA GLY A 146 12.81 -20.14 36.04
C GLY A 146 13.07 -21.54 35.48
N VAL A 147 13.73 -21.58 34.32
CA VAL A 147 14.23 -22.83 33.70
C VAL A 147 15.31 -23.45 34.61
N PRO A 148 15.23 -24.77 34.90
CA PRO A 148 16.19 -25.47 35.75
C PRO A 148 17.63 -25.37 35.27
N GLU A 149 18.58 -25.43 36.20
CA GLU A 149 20.01 -25.29 35.91
C GLU A 149 20.51 -26.34 34.91
N ALA A 150 20.07 -27.58 35.09
CA ALA A 150 20.42 -28.69 34.23
C ALA A 150 19.94 -28.52 32.77
N SER A 151 18.97 -27.64 32.51
CA SER A 151 18.37 -27.42 31.19
C SER A 151 18.80 -26.12 30.51
N LEU A 152 19.53 -25.24 31.21
CA LEU A 152 19.96 -23.94 30.69
C LEU A 152 20.95 -24.05 29.51
N PRO A 153 21.98 -24.94 29.52
CA PRO A 153 22.87 -25.10 28.37
C PRO A 153 22.15 -25.62 27.12
N ASP A 154 21.19 -26.54 27.28
CA ASP A 154 20.37 -27.01 26.16
C ASP A 154 19.48 -25.88 25.64
N LEU A 155 18.87 -25.06 26.52
CA LEU A 155 18.08 -23.89 26.10
C LEU A 155 18.90 -22.92 25.22
N MET A 156 20.09 -22.53 25.67
CA MET A 156 20.96 -21.63 24.91
C MET A 156 21.37 -22.27 23.57
N GLY A 157 21.70 -23.57 23.57
CA GLY A 157 21.97 -24.29 22.32
C GLY A 157 20.74 -24.44 21.41
N GLN A 158 19.51 -24.47 21.94
CA GLN A 158 18.29 -24.42 21.11
C GLN A 158 18.07 -23.02 20.54
N LEU A 159 18.29 -21.95 21.32
CA LEU A 159 18.20 -20.56 20.84
C LEU A 159 19.23 -20.28 19.73
N GLU A 160 20.47 -20.72 19.90
CA GLU A 160 21.52 -20.59 18.88
C GLU A 160 21.19 -21.38 17.62
N ARG A 161 20.72 -22.64 17.75
CA ARG A 161 20.27 -23.44 16.59
C ARG A 161 19.07 -22.81 15.89
N TYR A 162 18.17 -22.21 16.65
CA TYR A 162 17.01 -21.51 16.11
C TYR A 162 17.47 -20.23 15.38
N ALA A 163 18.36 -19.43 15.96
CA ALA A 163 18.92 -18.23 15.33
C ALA A 163 19.76 -18.54 14.08
N ARG A 164 20.60 -19.59 14.10
CA ARG A 164 21.34 -20.05 12.89
C ARG A 164 20.41 -20.48 11.77
N ARG A 165 19.22 -20.99 12.11
CA ARG A 165 18.25 -21.48 11.14
C ARG A 165 17.27 -20.40 10.67
N TYR A 166 16.97 -19.43 11.51
CA TYR A 166 15.85 -18.50 11.31
C TYR A 166 16.21 -17.02 11.45
N GLY A 167 17.48 -16.70 11.73
CA GLY A 167 17.99 -15.36 11.98
C GLY A 167 17.70 -14.81 13.38
N LEU A 168 18.18 -13.60 13.68
CA LEU A 168 17.97 -12.87 14.94
C LEU A 168 16.90 -11.77 14.80
N PRO A 169 15.99 -11.58 15.77
CA PRO A 169 14.98 -10.52 15.70
C PRO A 169 15.59 -9.12 15.51
N GLU A 170 14.83 -8.12 15.09
CA GLU A 170 15.33 -6.75 14.94
C GLU A 170 15.85 -6.20 16.30
N GLN A 171 17.04 -5.59 16.30
CA GLN A 171 17.65 -5.04 17.51
C GLN A 171 16.78 -3.89 18.06
N ASP A 172 16.53 -3.91 19.37
CA ASP A 172 15.70 -2.95 20.11
C ASP A 172 14.22 -2.79 19.66
N ASP A 173 13.75 -3.60 18.72
CA ASP A 173 12.32 -3.80 18.44
C ASP A 173 11.76 -4.89 19.38
N ILE A 174 11.22 -4.47 20.52
CA ILE A 174 10.74 -5.37 21.57
C ILE A 174 9.60 -6.24 21.06
N THR A 175 8.72 -5.71 20.23
CA THR A 175 7.61 -6.48 19.65
C THR A 175 8.14 -7.55 18.70
N ALA A 176 9.12 -7.24 17.85
CA ALA A 176 9.76 -8.24 16.99
C ALA A 176 10.50 -9.32 17.81
N GLN A 177 11.17 -8.94 18.89
CA GLN A 177 11.85 -9.87 19.81
C GLN A 177 10.87 -10.82 20.49
N LEU A 178 9.79 -10.30 21.07
CA LEU A 178 8.76 -11.12 21.71
C LEU A 178 8.06 -12.04 20.70
N THR A 179 7.77 -11.55 19.49
CA THR A 179 7.21 -12.38 18.41
C THR A 179 8.14 -13.54 18.02
N TRP A 180 9.43 -13.25 17.84
CA TRP A 180 10.47 -14.26 17.61
C TRP A 180 10.49 -15.29 18.75
N TYR A 181 10.39 -14.82 19.99
CA TYR A 181 10.45 -15.67 21.17
C TYR A 181 9.24 -16.59 21.29
N GLU A 182 8.03 -16.10 21.03
CA GLU A 182 6.82 -16.93 21.01
C GLU A 182 6.87 -17.99 19.92
N SER A 183 7.38 -17.65 18.73
CA SER A 183 7.62 -18.63 17.66
C SER A 183 8.63 -19.70 18.09
N PHE A 184 9.73 -19.30 18.71
CA PHE A 184 10.70 -20.21 19.30
C PHE A 184 10.06 -21.15 20.33
N LYS A 185 9.25 -20.63 21.27
CA LYS A 185 8.55 -21.42 22.30
C LYS A 185 7.66 -22.49 21.67
N LYS A 186 6.95 -22.17 20.58
CA LYS A 186 6.11 -23.14 19.83
C LYS A 186 6.93 -24.20 19.11
N ALA A 187 8.12 -23.86 18.63
CA ALA A 187 9.01 -24.78 17.90
C ALA A 187 9.78 -25.76 18.81
N LEU A 188 9.79 -25.54 20.14
CA LEU A 188 10.48 -26.42 21.08
C LEU A 188 9.89 -27.84 21.07
N LYS A 189 10.75 -28.81 20.74
CA LYS A 189 10.39 -30.23 20.69
C LYS A 189 10.07 -30.78 22.08
N SER A 190 9.31 -31.89 22.12
CA SER A 190 8.97 -32.63 23.35
C SER A 190 10.19 -33.09 24.18
N SER A 191 11.38 -33.12 23.58
CA SER A 191 12.65 -33.46 24.22
C SER A 191 13.13 -32.41 25.24
N PHE A 192 12.69 -31.14 25.14
CA PHE A 192 13.08 -30.09 26.09
C PHE A 192 12.34 -30.18 27.44
N GLY A 193 11.38 -31.10 27.59
CA GLY A 193 10.67 -31.36 28.84
C GLY A 193 9.48 -30.42 29.08
N LYS A 194 8.30 -30.97 29.40
CA LYS A 194 7.04 -30.21 29.53
C LYS A 194 7.07 -29.12 30.61
N GLN A 195 7.85 -29.28 31.68
CA GLN A 195 7.96 -28.28 32.74
C GLN A 195 8.88 -27.12 32.36
N ASN A 196 9.91 -27.36 31.54
CA ASN A 196 10.82 -26.33 31.06
C ASN A 196 10.14 -25.43 30.03
N VAL A 197 9.39 -26.03 29.09
CA VAL A 197 8.53 -25.27 28.16
C VAL A 197 7.54 -24.40 28.94
N ARG A 198 6.96 -24.93 30.03
CA ARG A 198 6.03 -24.18 30.87
C ARG A 198 6.70 -23.04 31.65
N ALA A 199 7.94 -23.21 32.10
CA ALA A 199 8.73 -22.13 32.69
C ALA A 199 9.05 -21.04 31.66
N LEU A 200 9.31 -21.39 30.39
CA LEU A 200 9.51 -20.42 29.31
C LEU A 200 8.23 -19.69 28.91
N LEU A 201 7.07 -20.35 28.96
CA LEU A 201 5.77 -19.70 28.73
C LEU A 201 5.47 -18.62 29.78
N ASN A 202 6.04 -18.75 30.98
CA ASN A 202 5.97 -17.73 32.03
C ASN A 202 7.01 -16.61 31.86
N ASP A 203 7.97 -16.73 30.94
CA ASP A 203 8.92 -15.65 30.63
C ASP A 203 8.28 -14.63 29.69
N SER A 204 7.39 -13.79 30.24
CA SER A 204 6.65 -12.77 29.48
C SER A 204 7.53 -11.63 28.99
N GLN A 205 8.60 -11.33 29.74
CA GLN A 205 9.52 -10.22 29.44
C GLN A 205 10.70 -10.63 28.55
N GLY A 206 10.76 -11.89 28.11
CA GLY A 206 11.80 -12.39 27.21
C GLY A 206 13.21 -12.36 27.79
N TYR A 207 13.38 -12.59 29.10
CA TYR A 207 14.68 -12.55 29.78
C TYR A 207 15.72 -13.48 29.15
N TYR A 208 15.34 -14.73 28.85
CA TYR A 208 16.29 -15.69 28.26
C TYR A 208 16.69 -15.32 26.83
N LEU A 209 15.73 -14.79 26.06
CA LEU A 209 16.03 -14.28 24.72
C LEU A 209 17.00 -13.11 24.82
N ARG A 210 16.74 -12.15 25.71
CA ARG A 210 17.61 -10.97 25.87
C ARG A 210 19.03 -11.37 26.24
N ARG A 211 19.21 -12.25 27.20
CA ARG A 211 20.55 -12.72 27.58
C ARG A 211 21.30 -13.31 26.38
N TYR A 212 20.61 -14.08 25.57
CA TYR A 212 21.16 -14.62 24.33
C TYR A 212 21.46 -13.53 23.29
N LEU A 213 20.56 -12.56 23.08
CA LEU A 213 20.76 -11.45 22.14
C LEU A 213 21.90 -10.52 22.57
N ASP A 214 21.99 -10.19 23.85
CA ASP A 214 23.05 -9.36 24.41
C ASP A 214 24.43 -10.02 24.14
N GLU A 215 24.54 -11.35 24.30
CA GLU A 215 25.73 -12.13 23.95
C GLU A 215 25.97 -12.19 22.42
N ALA A 216 24.91 -12.41 21.63
CA ALA A 216 24.99 -12.58 20.17
C ALA A 216 25.32 -11.29 19.41
N TYR A 217 24.85 -10.12 19.89
CA TYR A 217 25.15 -8.82 19.27
C TYR A 217 26.49 -8.22 19.73
N THR A 218 27.05 -8.65 20.86
CA THR A 218 28.34 -8.15 21.37
C THR A 218 29.54 -9.00 20.94
N SER A 219 29.33 -10.24 20.48
CA SER A 219 30.41 -11.07 19.94
C SER A 219 30.85 -10.60 18.55
N GLU A 220 31.87 -9.73 18.48
CA GLU A 220 32.55 -9.34 17.23
C GLU A 220 33.54 -10.40 16.71
N GLU A 221 33.61 -11.60 17.31
CA GLU A 221 34.60 -12.62 16.95
C GLU A 221 34.14 -13.53 15.80
N THR A 222 34.61 -13.17 14.59
CA THR A 222 35.18 -14.06 13.56
C THR A 222 34.42 -15.36 13.22
N SER A 223 33.47 -15.27 12.28
CA SER A 223 33.34 -16.19 11.15
C SER A 223 32.36 -15.60 10.13
N GLU A 224 32.47 -16.00 8.86
CA GLU A 224 31.68 -15.51 7.72
C GLU A 224 30.16 -15.75 7.82
N ASP A 225 29.65 -16.28 8.93
CA ASP A 225 28.23 -16.40 9.23
C ASP A 225 27.78 -15.25 10.16
N THR A 226 27.70 -14.02 9.64
CA THR A 226 26.86 -13.00 10.28
C THR A 226 25.43 -13.53 10.26
N LEU A 227 24.92 -13.96 11.42
CA LEU A 227 23.52 -14.39 11.57
C LEU A 227 22.61 -13.31 10.97
N SER A 228 21.84 -13.69 9.95
CA SER A 228 20.92 -12.79 9.28
C SER A 228 19.85 -12.29 10.26
N VAL A 229 19.30 -11.10 10.00
CA VAL A 229 18.10 -10.65 10.72
C VAL A 229 16.98 -11.63 10.41
N ALA A 230 16.22 -12.06 11.41
CA ALA A 230 15.13 -13.00 11.29
C ALA A 230 14.06 -12.46 10.36
N ILE A 231 13.75 -13.29 9.36
CA ILE A 231 12.86 -12.98 8.25
C ILE A 231 11.61 -13.82 8.47
N PHE A 232 10.66 -13.32 9.27
CA PHE A 232 9.42 -14.04 9.53
C PHE A 232 8.26 -13.45 8.75
N PRO A 233 7.45 -14.31 8.09
CA PRO A 233 6.16 -13.87 7.65
C PRO A 233 5.30 -13.53 8.87
N GLN A 234 4.49 -12.48 8.78
CA GLN A 234 3.52 -12.12 9.81
C GLN A 234 2.14 -12.01 9.19
N LEU A 235 1.13 -12.53 9.87
CA LEU A 235 -0.25 -12.28 9.50
C LEU A 235 -0.68 -10.94 10.11
N MET A 236 -1.00 -9.98 9.24
CA MET A 236 -1.29 -8.60 9.59
C MET A 236 -2.74 -8.28 9.26
N LEU A 237 -3.36 -7.45 10.08
CA LEU A 237 -4.62 -6.78 9.80
C LEU A 237 -4.33 -5.30 9.51
N ASP A 238 -4.78 -4.82 8.36
CA ASP A 238 -4.68 -3.41 7.95
C ASP A 238 -6.04 -2.92 7.44
N GLY A 239 -6.66 -2.07 8.27
CA GLY A 239 -8.05 -1.67 8.09
C GLY A 239 -8.98 -2.87 8.16
N ASP A 240 -9.55 -3.24 7.02
CA ASP A 240 -10.47 -4.37 6.87
C ASP A 240 -9.85 -5.59 6.16
N GLU A 241 -8.57 -5.55 5.82
CA GLU A 241 -7.89 -6.60 5.06
C GLU A 241 -6.87 -7.34 5.91
N ILE A 242 -6.75 -8.63 5.64
CA ILE A 242 -5.69 -9.46 6.19
C ILE A 242 -4.67 -9.73 5.09
N TYR A 243 -3.39 -9.55 5.41
CA TYR A 243 -2.30 -9.91 4.51
C TYR A 243 -1.18 -10.60 5.26
N ILE A 244 -0.40 -11.38 4.51
CA ILE A 244 0.84 -11.97 4.98
C ILE A 244 1.96 -11.01 4.56
N LYS A 245 2.64 -10.46 5.55
CA LYS A 245 3.85 -9.67 5.37
C LYS A 245 4.98 -10.61 5.02
N LEU A 246 5.42 -10.64 3.77
CA LEU A 246 6.48 -11.51 3.26
C LEU A 246 7.78 -10.72 3.12
N PRO A 247 8.75 -10.94 4.01
CA PRO A 247 10.05 -10.29 3.91
C PRO A 247 10.91 -10.90 2.76
N LYS A 248 11.89 -10.13 2.26
CA LYS A 248 12.81 -10.57 1.20
C LYS A 248 13.59 -11.82 1.61
N LEU A 249 13.69 -12.79 0.70
CA LEU A 249 14.62 -13.92 0.83
C LEU A 249 15.88 -13.68 -0.01
N GLU A 250 16.84 -14.59 0.05
CA GLU A 250 17.99 -14.57 -0.86
C GLU A 250 17.53 -14.59 -2.33
N ASP A 251 18.29 -13.95 -3.21
CA ASP A 251 17.90 -13.81 -4.61
C ASP A 251 17.69 -15.19 -5.26
N GLY A 252 16.49 -15.42 -5.79
CA GLY A 252 16.09 -16.68 -6.41
C GLY A 252 15.30 -17.64 -5.52
N VAL A 253 15.20 -17.38 -4.20
CA VAL A 253 14.41 -18.21 -3.27
C VAL A 253 12.99 -17.66 -3.13
N ALA A 254 12.00 -18.52 -3.34
CA ALA A 254 10.59 -18.15 -3.26
C ALA A 254 9.91 -18.65 -1.98
N TRP A 255 8.95 -17.86 -1.48
CA TRP A 255 7.95 -18.31 -0.52
C TRP A 255 6.93 -19.21 -1.21
N GLU A 256 6.45 -20.24 -0.53
CA GLU A 256 5.32 -21.07 -0.91
C GLU A 256 4.21 -20.82 0.12
N ILE A 257 3.01 -20.47 -0.33
CA ILE A 257 1.87 -20.18 0.54
C ILE A 257 0.77 -21.18 0.23
N GLU A 258 0.38 -21.94 1.24
CA GLU A 258 -0.75 -22.88 1.21
C GLU A 258 -1.91 -22.29 2.04
N MET A 259 -3.04 -22.01 1.38
CA MET A 259 -4.27 -21.51 2.01
C MET A 259 -5.42 -22.48 1.74
N ASP A 260 -5.95 -23.10 2.81
CA ASP A 260 -7.06 -24.06 2.73
C ASP A 260 -6.93 -25.11 1.61
N GLY A 261 -5.70 -25.50 1.26
CA GLY A 261 -5.36 -26.50 0.24
C GLY A 261 -4.88 -25.95 -1.12
N ASN A 262 -5.02 -24.65 -1.38
CA ASN A 262 -4.48 -23.98 -2.57
C ASN A 262 -3.04 -23.54 -2.32
N ARG A 263 -2.14 -23.79 -3.28
CA ARG A 263 -0.71 -23.47 -3.16
C ARG A 263 -0.27 -22.44 -4.19
N GLU A 264 0.48 -21.45 -3.74
CA GLU A 264 1.07 -20.41 -4.57
C GLU A 264 2.57 -20.23 -4.25
N VAL A 265 3.37 -19.87 -5.26
CA VAL A 265 4.82 -19.65 -5.12
C VAL A 265 5.14 -18.20 -5.47
N ILE A 266 5.85 -17.54 -4.58
CA ILE A 266 6.02 -16.09 -4.50
C ILE A 266 7.50 -15.75 -4.40
N LEU A 267 8.02 -15.09 -5.42
CA LEU A 267 9.37 -14.55 -5.39
C LEU A 267 9.35 -13.09 -4.90
N VAL A 268 9.83 -12.85 -3.68
CA VAL A 268 9.94 -11.50 -3.11
C VAL A 268 11.23 -10.86 -3.61
N LYS A 269 11.11 -9.91 -4.54
CA LYS A 269 12.26 -9.31 -5.24
C LYS A 269 12.91 -8.14 -4.48
N ASP A 270 12.12 -7.40 -3.69
CA ASP A 270 12.53 -6.20 -2.94
C ASP A 270 12.42 -6.39 -1.42
N LYS A 271 12.45 -5.32 -0.60
CA LYS A 271 12.58 -5.40 0.88
C LYS A 271 11.50 -6.24 1.58
N GLU A 272 10.22 -6.05 1.23
CA GLU A 272 9.06 -6.68 1.87
C GLU A 272 7.85 -6.58 0.93
N GLN A 273 7.07 -7.65 0.78
CA GLN A 273 5.83 -7.69 -0.01
C GLN A 273 4.63 -8.04 0.86
N ARG A 274 3.47 -7.48 0.52
CA ARG A 274 2.19 -7.79 1.18
C ARG A 274 1.40 -8.75 0.31
N TYR A 275 1.18 -9.96 0.78
CA TYR A 275 0.36 -10.97 0.12
C TYR A 275 -1.03 -10.97 0.74
N TYR A 276 -2.04 -10.49 0.01
CA TYR A 276 -3.36 -10.24 0.57
C TYR A 276 -4.24 -11.49 0.51
N LEU A 277 -4.95 -11.78 1.61
CA LEU A 277 -5.96 -12.82 1.61
C LEU A 277 -7.20 -12.36 0.82
N GLU A 278 -7.69 -13.20 -0.07
CA GLU A 278 -8.92 -12.91 -0.81
C GLU A 278 -10.16 -12.86 0.09
N SER A 279 -10.19 -13.75 1.10
CA SER A 279 -11.33 -14.03 1.95
C SER A 279 -10.96 -13.90 3.42
N LEU A 280 -11.80 -13.20 4.20
CA LEU A 280 -11.70 -13.24 5.67
C LEU A 280 -12.14 -14.58 6.23
N ALA A 281 -12.73 -15.47 5.42
CA ALA A 281 -13.14 -16.81 5.83
C ALA A 281 -11.98 -17.84 5.83
N THR A 282 -10.82 -17.50 5.24
CA THR A 282 -9.64 -18.38 5.18
C THR A 282 -9.28 -18.91 6.57
N LYS A 283 -9.18 -20.24 6.72
CA LYS A 283 -9.03 -20.87 8.04
C LYS A 283 -7.57 -21.07 8.41
N ASN A 284 -6.83 -21.77 7.56
CA ASN A 284 -5.45 -22.14 7.80
C ASN A 284 -4.55 -21.62 6.68
N ILE A 285 -3.46 -20.99 7.09
CA ILE A 285 -2.47 -20.39 6.22
C ILE A 285 -1.13 -20.99 6.60
N LYS A 286 -0.43 -21.57 5.64
CA LYS A 286 0.89 -22.15 5.83
C LYS A 286 1.85 -21.50 4.85
N VAL A 287 2.97 -20.99 5.34
CA VAL A 287 3.97 -20.28 4.55
C VAL A 287 5.31 -21.02 4.68
N THR A 288 5.90 -21.46 3.59
CA THR A 288 7.15 -22.24 3.49
C THR A 288 8.13 -21.59 2.52
N TYR A 289 9.39 -22.03 2.50
CA TYR A 289 10.37 -21.76 1.43
C TYR A 289 11.39 -22.90 1.38
N GLU A 290 12.16 -23.01 0.29
CA GLU A 290 12.94 -24.20 -0.09
C GLU A 290 13.90 -24.75 1.00
N SER A 291 14.35 -23.89 1.91
CA SER A 291 15.27 -24.21 3.01
C SER A 291 14.73 -23.84 4.41
N GLY A 292 13.49 -23.36 4.49
CA GLY A 292 12.86 -22.79 5.68
C GLY A 292 11.92 -23.68 6.48
N PRO A 293 11.47 -23.25 7.68
CA PRO A 293 10.38 -23.92 8.38
C PRO A 293 9.03 -23.53 7.76
N PRO A 294 7.97 -24.35 7.96
CA PRO A 294 6.61 -23.88 7.76
C PRO A 294 6.19 -22.92 8.87
N PHE A 295 5.61 -21.79 8.49
CA PHE A 295 4.91 -20.85 9.37
C PHE A 295 3.41 -21.08 9.22
N GLU A 296 2.74 -21.48 10.29
CA GLU A 296 1.31 -21.79 10.28
C GLU A 296 0.53 -20.73 11.07
N PHE A 297 -0.42 -20.07 10.40
CA PHE A 297 -1.36 -19.16 10.99
C PHE A 297 -2.76 -19.76 10.89
N GLN A 298 -3.42 -19.92 12.04
CA GLN A 298 -4.81 -20.36 12.09
C GLN A 298 -5.69 -19.17 12.48
N LEU A 299 -6.49 -18.70 11.53
CA LEU A 299 -7.44 -17.62 11.77
C LEU A 299 -8.75 -18.17 12.36
N TRP A 300 -9.20 -19.33 11.86
CA TRP A 300 -10.44 -19.97 12.32
C TRP A 300 -10.28 -21.48 12.50
N HIS A 301 -10.91 -22.01 13.54
CA HIS A 301 -10.97 -23.45 13.84
C HIS A 301 -12.10 -24.16 13.07
N SER A 302 -13.16 -23.43 12.68
CA SER A 302 -14.33 -23.99 11.98
C SER A 302 -15.12 -22.90 11.23
N ASP A 303 -16.19 -23.30 10.53
CA ASP A 303 -17.13 -22.35 9.89
C ASP A 303 -18.12 -21.70 10.85
N ARG A 304 -18.11 -22.10 12.13
CA ARG A 304 -19.05 -21.58 13.13
C ARG A 304 -18.82 -20.11 13.40
N ASP A 305 -19.90 -19.40 13.65
CA ASP A 305 -19.94 -17.96 13.87
C ASP A 305 -19.57 -17.55 15.30
N ASN A 306 -19.04 -18.44 16.13
CA ASN A 306 -18.72 -18.21 17.55
C ASN A 306 -17.22 -17.98 17.81
N GLN A 307 -16.52 -17.40 16.84
CA GLN A 307 -15.06 -17.27 16.82
C GLN A 307 -14.65 -15.83 16.57
N PHE A 308 -13.50 -15.46 17.13
CA PHE A 308 -12.89 -14.14 16.96
C PHE A 308 -11.35 -14.26 16.98
N ALA A 309 -10.68 -13.36 16.28
CA ALA A 309 -9.23 -13.20 16.25
C ALA A 309 -8.86 -11.84 16.86
N ILE A 310 -7.73 -11.79 17.55
CA ILE A 310 -7.20 -10.60 18.21
C ILE A 310 -5.87 -10.23 17.56
N PHE A 311 -5.75 -8.97 17.19
CA PHE A 311 -4.56 -8.35 16.62
C PHE A 311 -4.06 -7.25 17.57
N ASP A 312 -2.75 -7.04 17.58
CA ASP A 312 -2.12 -5.95 18.30
C ASP A 312 -2.44 -4.63 17.59
N ALA A 313 -2.89 -3.59 18.30
CA ALA A 313 -3.35 -2.36 17.65
C ALA A 313 -2.21 -1.49 17.10
N ASP A 314 -1.04 -1.55 17.73
CA ASP A 314 0.13 -0.74 17.33
C ASP A 314 0.78 -1.31 16.06
N THR A 315 0.85 -2.64 15.97
CA THR A 315 1.53 -3.33 14.87
C THR A 315 0.57 -3.90 13.82
N GLY A 316 -0.67 -4.21 14.18
CA GLY A 316 -1.62 -4.95 13.35
C GLY A 316 -1.35 -6.45 13.28
N ALA A 317 -0.36 -6.99 14.00
CA ALA A 317 0.01 -8.40 13.94
C ALA A 317 -0.99 -9.30 14.68
N LEU A 318 -1.23 -10.51 14.16
CA LEU A 318 -2.08 -11.51 14.83
C LEU A 318 -1.47 -11.92 16.18
N VAL A 319 -2.23 -11.71 17.25
CA VAL A 319 -1.89 -12.13 18.61
C VAL A 319 -2.41 -13.55 18.88
N GLY A 320 -3.66 -13.81 18.48
CA GLY A 320 -4.28 -15.12 18.68
C GLY A 320 -5.70 -15.23 18.13
N SER A 321 -6.15 -16.47 17.97
CA SER A 321 -7.49 -16.81 17.48
C SER A 321 -8.21 -17.68 18.51
N HIS A 322 -9.47 -17.36 18.79
CA HIS A 322 -10.22 -17.94 19.89
C HIS A 322 -11.65 -18.31 19.52
N CYS A 323 -12.20 -19.26 20.25
CA CYS A 323 -13.60 -19.65 20.18
C CYS A 323 -14.29 -19.45 21.53
N LEU A 324 -15.56 -19.03 21.52
CA LEU A 324 -16.35 -18.88 22.75
C LEU A 324 -16.47 -20.19 23.56
N SER A 325 -16.24 -21.36 22.96
CA SER A 325 -16.24 -22.63 23.71
C SER A 325 -15.05 -22.80 24.66
N GLU A 326 -14.05 -21.93 24.58
CA GLU A 326 -12.90 -21.91 25.49
C GLU A 326 -13.24 -21.18 26.80
N ASP A 327 -12.55 -21.54 27.89
CA ASP A 327 -12.73 -20.91 29.19
C ASP A 327 -12.25 -19.44 29.23
N GLY A 328 -11.31 -19.07 28.36
CA GLY A 328 -10.70 -17.75 28.31
C GLY A 328 -9.22 -17.74 27.91
N ALA A 329 -8.66 -16.54 27.74
CA ALA A 329 -7.25 -16.30 27.43
C ALA A 329 -6.67 -15.15 28.26
N VAL A 330 -5.34 -15.16 28.40
CA VAL A 330 -4.58 -14.14 29.13
C VAL A 330 -3.76 -13.34 28.13
N PHE A 331 -3.83 -12.01 28.20
CA PHE A 331 -3.09 -11.09 27.35
C PHE A 331 -2.21 -10.16 28.18
N SER A 332 -1.20 -9.56 27.55
CA SER A 332 -0.48 -8.46 28.17
C SER A 332 -1.38 -7.21 28.23
N PRO A 333 -1.11 -6.25 29.12
CA PRO A 333 -1.73 -4.93 29.06
C PRO A 333 -1.35 -4.23 27.73
N GLY A 334 -2.31 -3.61 27.06
CA GLY A 334 -2.09 -2.99 25.74
C GLY A 334 -3.37 -2.67 24.98
N GLN A 335 -3.21 -2.18 23.75
CA GLN A 335 -4.31 -1.88 22.83
C GLN A 335 -4.42 -2.98 21.76
N TYR A 336 -5.66 -3.37 21.44
CA TYR A 336 -5.94 -4.51 20.58
C TYR A 336 -7.08 -4.23 19.61
N ILE A 337 -7.08 -4.98 18.50
CA ILE A 337 -8.14 -5.01 17.49
C ILE A 337 -8.77 -6.40 17.49
N MET A 338 -10.09 -6.45 17.50
CA MET A 338 -10.86 -7.69 17.42
C MET A 338 -11.50 -7.84 16.05
N LEU A 339 -11.28 -8.97 15.38
CA LEU A 339 -12.03 -9.41 14.21
C LEU A 339 -12.94 -10.58 14.60
N SER A 340 -14.25 -10.40 14.51
CA SER A 340 -15.25 -11.36 14.97
C SER A 340 -16.16 -11.83 13.83
N ARG A 341 -16.63 -13.09 13.89
CA ARG A 341 -17.68 -13.64 13.01
C ARG A 341 -19.11 -13.34 13.48
N PHE A 342 -19.25 -12.56 14.54
CA PHE A 342 -20.52 -12.16 15.12
C PHE A 342 -20.41 -10.78 15.75
N ASP A 343 -21.54 -10.09 15.81
CA ASP A 343 -21.61 -8.77 16.42
C ASP A 343 -21.41 -8.87 17.95
N ILE A 344 -20.58 -7.98 18.48
CA ILE A 344 -20.33 -7.81 19.91
C ILE A 344 -20.57 -6.35 20.21
N ASN A 345 -21.56 -6.11 21.07
CA ASN A 345 -21.89 -4.77 21.51
C ASN A 345 -21.93 -4.76 23.04
N ASP A 346 -20.81 -4.34 23.63
CA ASP A 346 -20.61 -4.23 25.07
C ASP A 346 -20.13 -2.82 25.42
N THR A 347 -20.16 -2.45 26.71
CA THR A 347 -19.80 -1.09 27.15
C THR A 347 -18.34 -0.72 26.91
N TRP A 348 -17.48 -1.70 26.63
CA TRP A 348 -16.03 -1.53 26.49
C TRP A 348 -15.52 -1.85 25.06
N ILE A 349 -16.40 -2.34 24.17
CA ILE A 349 -16.07 -2.61 22.76
C ILE A 349 -17.31 -2.53 21.90
N THR A 350 -17.19 -1.85 20.76
CA THR A 350 -18.21 -1.78 19.72
C THR A 350 -17.56 -2.22 18.42
N LEU A 351 -18.20 -3.16 17.71
CA LEU A 351 -17.71 -3.65 16.42
C LEU A 351 -18.52 -3.04 15.26
N ASP A 352 -17.82 -2.67 14.20
CA ASP A 352 -18.39 -2.27 12.92
C ASP A 352 -18.30 -3.43 11.91
N GLN A 353 -19.32 -3.58 11.06
CA GLN A 353 -19.30 -4.61 10.02
C GLN A 353 -18.20 -4.33 8.97
N THR A 354 -17.43 -5.35 8.59
CA THR A 354 -16.40 -5.23 7.54
C THR A 354 -17.02 -5.24 6.14
N TYR A 355 -16.19 -5.13 5.09
CA TYR A 355 -16.67 -5.24 3.70
C TYR A 355 -17.20 -6.64 3.35
N GLN A 356 -16.76 -7.69 4.06
CA GLN A 356 -17.28 -9.04 3.89
C GLN A 356 -18.44 -9.24 4.86
N GLN A 357 -19.61 -9.59 4.32
CA GLN A 357 -20.77 -9.86 5.15
C GLN A 357 -20.49 -10.99 6.16
N GLY A 358 -20.92 -10.79 7.41
CA GLY A 358 -20.72 -11.74 8.50
C GLY A 358 -19.45 -11.55 9.33
N PHE A 359 -18.62 -10.53 9.03
CA PHE A 359 -17.45 -10.19 9.83
C PHE A 359 -17.55 -8.78 10.42
N PHE A 360 -17.03 -8.61 11.63
CA PHE A 360 -17.12 -7.38 12.43
C PHE A 360 -15.75 -7.03 13.03
N LEU A 361 -15.42 -5.75 13.13
CA LEU A 361 -14.12 -5.25 13.58
C LEU A 361 -14.26 -4.14 14.62
N GLY A 362 -13.44 -4.13 15.67
CA GLY A 362 -13.40 -3.02 16.63
C GLY A 362 -12.19 -3.03 17.55
N PHE A 363 -11.94 -1.89 18.20
CA PHE A 363 -10.78 -1.65 19.05
C PHE A 363 -11.12 -1.76 20.53
N PHE A 364 -10.18 -2.24 21.33
CA PHE A 364 -10.31 -2.26 22.79
C PHE A 364 -8.94 -2.15 23.48
N GLU A 365 -8.92 -1.56 24.67
CA GLU A 365 -7.74 -1.47 25.52
C GLU A 365 -7.86 -2.44 26.69
N LEU A 366 -6.77 -3.08 27.10
CA LEU A 366 -6.68 -3.91 28.29
C LEU A 366 -5.65 -3.33 29.28
N VAL A 367 -6.03 -3.14 30.55
CA VAL A 367 -5.13 -2.63 31.60
C VAL A 367 -4.64 -3.74 32.53
N SER A 368 -3.58 -3.49 33.30
CA SER A 368 -3.00 -4.47 34.23
C SER A 368 -4.03 -4.97 35.26
N GLY A 369 -4.20 -6.29 35.35
CA GLY A 369 -5.17 -6.95 36.24
C GLY A 369 -6.63 -6.95 35.76
N ASP A 370 -6.92 -6.52 34.53
CA ASP A 370 -8.23 -6.54 33.91
C ASP A 370 -8.85 -7.94 33.80
N ASN A 371 -10.18 -7.95 33.90
CA ASN A 371 -11.00 -9.13 33.66
C ASN A 371 -12.27 -8.72 32.91
N ARG A 372 -12.40 -9.15 31.66
CA ARG A 372 -13.54 -8.84 30.78
C ARG A 372 -14.16 -10.12 30.25
N GLY A 373 -15.48 -10.13 30.06
CA GLY A 373 -16.19 -11.29 29.54
C GLY A 373 -16.87 -10.97 28.22
N ILE A 374 -16.68 -11.81 27.20
CA ILE A 374 -17.45 -11.78 25.96
C ILE A 374 -18.54 -12.82 26.07
N LYS A 375 -19.80 -12.41 25.82
CA LYS A 375 -20.96 -13.30 25.96
C LYS A 375 -21.71 -13.45 24.65
N ARG A 376 -22.15 -14.68 24.37
CA ARG A 376 -23.14 -14.97 23.33
C ARG A 376 -24.05 -16.09 23.79
N GLY A 377 -25.30 -15.75 24.12
CA GLY A 377 -26.23 -16.69 24.76
C GLY A 377 -25.69 -17.18 26.12
N PRO A 378 -25.68 -18.50 26.39
CA PRO A 378 -25.22 -19.03 27.68
C PRO A 378 -23.69 -19.17 27.80
N VAL A 379 -22.94 -18.95 26.72
CA VAL A 379 -21.50 -19.16 26.65
C VAL A 379 -20.75 -17.86 26.93
N THR A 380 -19.70 -17.93 27.75
CA THR A 380 -18.87 -16.78 28.13
C THR A 380 -17.40 -17.11 27.94
N PHE A 381 -16.65 -16.23 27.27
CA PHE A 381 -15.21 -16.28 27.19
C PHE A 381 -14.60 -15.17 28.06
N LEU A 382 -13.62 -15.51 28.90
CA LEU A 382 -12.97 -14.55 29.80
C LEU A 382 -11.61 -14.08 29.25
N ILE A 383 -11.44 -12.77 29.15
CA ILE A 383 -10.19 -12.08 28.83
C ILE A 383 -9.59 -11.60 30.15
N HIS A 384 -8.40 -12.08 30.46
CA HIS A 384 -7.62 -11.65 31.63
C HIS A 384 -6.34 -10.95 31.19
N THR A 385 -5.83 -10.04 32.02
CA THR A 385 -4.47 -9.52 31.83
C THR A 385 -3.55 -9.83 33.00
N HIS A 386 -2.25 -9.75 32.75
CA HIS A 386 -1.27 -9.87 33.81
C HIS A 386 -1.29 -8.64 34.74
N ASP A 387 -1.30 -8.87 36.07
CA ASP A 387 -1.08 -7.85 37.11
C ASP A 387 0.43 -7.59 37.26
N GLU A 388 0.99 -6.89 36.27
CA GLU A 388 2.41 -6.51 36.18
C GLU A 388 2.59 -5.01 35.94
N ALA A 389 3.82 -4.52 36.14
CA ALA A 389 4.15 -3.15 35.77
C ALA A 389 4.09 -3.01 34.25
N SER A 390 3.50 -1.91 33.75
CA SER A 390 3.34 -1.68 32.31
C SER A 390 3.69 -0.24 31.95
N ILE A 391 4.14 -0.07 30.71
CA ILE A 391 4.48 1.22 30.11
C ILE A 391 3.59 1.39 28.88
N LEU A 392 2.92 2.53 28.78
CA LEU A 392 2.09 2.92 27.65
C LEU A 392 2.58 4.28 27.15
N PHE A 393 2.82 4.38 25.85
CA PHE A 393 3.03 5.68 25.19
C PHE A 393 1.66 6.28 24.90
N GLU A 394 1.44 7.53 25.28
CA GLU A 394 0.21 8.28 25.00
C GLU A 394 0.58 9.57 24.28
N GLY A 395 -0.09 9.85 23.17
CA GLY A 395 0.14 11.04 22.35
C GLY A 395 -0.47 10.91 20.97
N ASP A 396 -0.20 11.88 20.11
CA ASP A 396 -0.71 11.89 18.73
C ASP A 396 0.03 10.84 17.88
N ILE A 397 -0.61 9.68 17.69
CA ILE A 397 -0.12 8.62 16.82
C ILE A 397 -0.47 8.89 15.35
N VAL A 398 0.54 8.83 14.50
CA VAL A 398 0.39 8.91 13.05
C VAL A 398 0.32 7.50 12.50
N VAL A 399 -0.83 7.17 11.91
CA VAL A 399 -1.05 5.93 11.17
C VAL A 399 -0.94 6.25 9.67
N PRO A 400 0.20 5.94 9.02
CA PRO A 400 0.41 6.24 7.61
C PRO A 400 -0.43 5.34 6.70
N HIS A 401 -0.41 5.61 5.39
CA HIS A 401 -1.09 4.74 4.42
C HIS A 401 -0.43 3.36 4.33
N SER A 402 0.90 3.31 4.36
CA SER A 402 1.67 2.07 4.55
C SER A 402 2.99 2.38 5.27
N GLY A 403 3.52 1.43 6.04
CA GLY A 403 4.72 1.62 6.87
C GLY A 403 4.43 1.40 8.35
N LYS A 404 5.43 1.60 9.22
CA LYS A 404 5.26 1.49 10.68
C LYS A 404 4.55 2.75 11.22
N SER A 405 3.57 2.59 12.12
CA SER A 405 2.97 3.71 12.88
C SER A 405 4.01 4.35 13.80
N PHE A 406 3.85 5.64 14.09
CA PHE A 406 4.79 6.38 14.93
C PHE A 406 4.12 7.55 15.65
N TYR A 407 4.71 8.02 16.75
CA TYR A 407 4.21 9.14 17.54
C TYR A 407 4.81 10.48 17.10
N CYS A 408 4.01 11.53 17.17
CA CYS A 408 4.51 12.90 17.19
C CYS A 408 5.25 13.16 18.50
N SER A 409 6.26 14.03 18.47
CA SER A 409 7.04 14.36 19.67
C SER A 409 6.34 15.34 20.61
N ASP A 410 5.43 16.17 20.09
CA ASP A 410 4.69 17.14 20.90
C ASP A 410 3.54 16.45 21.64
N GLY A 411 3.38 16.75 22.92
CA GLY A 411 2.37 16.13 23.78
C GLY A 411 2.60 14.65 24.11
N LEU A 412 3.72 14.04 23.67
CA LEU A 412 4.02 12.64 23.97
C LEU A 412 4.29 12.44 25.46
N CYS A 413 3.61 11.45 26.04
CA CYS A 413 3.69 11.09 27.45
C CYS A 413 3.96 9.59 27.60
N VAL A 414 4.73 9.24 28.63
CA VAL A 414 4.95 7.86 29.05
C VAL A 414 4.15 7.63 30.32
N ASN A 415 3.09 6.83 30.19
CA ASN A 415 2.27 6.40 31.30
C ASN A 415 2.78 5.08 31.85
N ILE A 416 2.93 5.04 33.16
CA ILE A 416 3.47 3.90 33.90
C ILE A 416 2.39 3.46 34.87
N LYS A 417 2.00 2.19 34.81
CA LYS A 417 1.12 1.57 35.79
C LYS A 417 1.90 0.56 36.61
N ILE A 418 1.75 0.63 37.92
CA ILE A 418 2.36 -0.26 38.90
C ILE A 418 1.23 -1.07 39.58
N PRO A 419 1.38 -2.37 39.83
CA PRO A 419 0.37 -3.15 40.53
C PRO A 419 0.01 -2.57 41.91
N GLY A 420 -1.29 -2.45 42.21
CA GLY A 420 -1.75 -1.81 43.45
C GLY A 420 -1.46 -2.58 44.75
N GLU A 421 -1.06 -3.84 44.61
CA GLU A 421 -0.65 -4.69 45.73
C GLU A 421 0.84 -4.53 46.10
N TRP A 422 1.63 -3.79 45.30
CA TRP A 422 3.03 -3.49 45.61
C TRP A 422 3.11 -2.43 46.73
N GLU A 423 4.04 -2.57 47.68
CA GLU A 423 4.06 -1.73 48.90
C GLU A 423 4.37 -0.24 48.56
N PRO A 424 3.44 0.71 48.77
CA PRO A 424 3.64 2.10 48.32
C PRO A 424 4.61 2.93 49.17
N ARG A 425 5.26 2.36 50.20
CA ARG A 425 5.61 3.15 51.40
C ARG A 425 7.05 3.65 51.54
N VAL A 426 8.03 3.26 50.70
CA VAL A 426 9.42 3.76 50.85
C VAL A 426 10.23 3.88 49.53
N SER A 427 9.81 3.30 48.41
CA SER A 427 10.62 3.22 47.18
C SER A 427 10.19 4.23 46.12
N SER A 428 11.08 5.15 45.72
CA SER A 428 10.94 5.90 44.48
C SER A 428 11.22 4.97 43.29
N TYR A 429 10.39 5.04 42.24
CA TYR A 429 10.65 4.36 40.98
C TYR A 429 11.45 5.29 40.06
N GLU A 430 12.11 4.74 39.06
CA GLU A 430 12.83 5.51 38.04
C GLU A 430 12.43 5.04 36.65
N LEU A 431 12.26 5.99 35.75
CA LEU A 431 12.12 5.77 34.32
C LEU A 431 13.45 6.09 33.64
N GLU A 432 14.05 5.12 32.96
CA GLU A 432 15.18 5.34 32.06
C GLU A 432 14.67 5.41 30.61
N LEU A 433 15.09 6.44 29.89
CA LEU A 433 14.75 6.71 28.50
C LEU A 433 16.03 6.78 27.66
N TYR A 434 16.05 6.09 26.52
CA TYR A 434 17.16 6.16 25.57
C TYR A 434 16.69 5.81 24.16
N THR A 435 17.53 6.05 23.15
CA THR A 435 17.24 5.83 21.74
C THR A 435 18.16 4.77 21.13
N SER A 436 17.70 4.10 20.07
CA SER A 436 18.47 3.04 19.39
C SER A 436 19.71 3.52 18.64
N ASP A 437 19.81 4.81 18.32
CA ASP A 437 20.94 5.43 17.60
C ASP A 437 22.09 5.86 18.52
N GLY A 438 22.00 5.56 19.82
CA GLY A 438 23.11 5.70 20.77
C GLY A 438 23.21 7.08 21.45
N GLU A 439 22.14 7.88 21.45
CA GLU A 439 22.10 9.12 22.24
C GLU A 439 22.06 8.85 23.75
N ALA A 440 22.33 9.89 24.53
CA ALA A 440 22.45 9.79 25.98
C ALA A 440 21.17 9.27 26.65
N SER A 441 21.33 8.34 27.59
CA SER A 441 20.24 7.82 28.42
C SER A 441 19.89 8.80 29.54
N HIS A 442 18.60 9.02 29.76
CA HIS A 442 18.07 9.92 30.78
C HIS A 442 17.30 9.16 31.84
N ARG A 443 17.43 9.57 33.11
CA ARG A 443 16.72 8.93 34.23
C ARG A 443 15.84 9.94 34.96
N HIS A 444 14.57 9.62 35.10
CA HIS A 444 13.58 10.42 35.82
C HIS A 444 13.12 9.68 37.07
N THR A 445 13.17 10.33 38.22
CA THR A 445 12.55 9.80 39.44
C THR A 445 11.04 9.98 39.37
N LEU A 446 10.29 8.90 39.59
CA LEU A 446 8.85 8.84 39.48
C LEU A 446 8.19 9.02 40.86
N SER A 447 7.17 9.88 40.92
CA SER A 447 6.21 9.94 42.01
C SER A 447 4.97 9.17 41.60
N ILE A 448 4.69 8.04 42.26
CA ILE A 448 3.53 7.20 41.94
C ILE A 448 2.31 7.72 42.70
N GLU A 449 1.27 8.12 41.98
CA GLU A 449 -0.05 8.49 42.51
C GLU A 449 -1.10 7.47 42.03
N ASN A 450 -1.90 6.91 42.95
CA ASN A 450 -2.92 5.91 42.63
C ASN A 450 -2.40 4.77 41.73
N CYS A 451 -1.18 4.27 42.01
CA CYS A 451 -0.57 3.17 41.27
C CYS A 451 -0.22 3.52 39.81
N SER A 452 -0.13 4.81 39.49
CA SER A 452 0.23 5.32 38.18
C SER A 452 1.22 6.48 38.26
N ALA A 453 2.00 6.70 37.21
CA ALA A 453 2.78 7.91 36.98
C ALA A 453 2.74 8.26 35.50
N SER A 454 2.88 9.54 35.19
CA SER A 454 2.98 10.03 33.82
C SER A 454 4.20 10.94 33.72
N VAL A 455 5.00 10.75 32.66
CA VAL A 455 6.19 11.56 32.37
C VAL A 455 6.06 12.11 30.96
N ASN A 456 6.06 13.43 30.82
CA ASN A 456 6.09 14.08 29.52
C ASN A 456 7.45 13.86 28.87
N LEU A 457 7.46 13.41 27.62
CA LEU A 457 8.65 13.27 26.78
C LEU A 457 8.84 14.56 25.98
N ASP A 458 9.76 15.42 26.41
CA ASP A 458 10.25 16.53 25.58
C ASP A 458 11.67 16.21 25.11
N TYR A 459 11.80 15.87 23.82
CA TYR A 459 13.08 15.48 23.21
C TYR A 459 14.15 16.57 23.36
N CYS A 460 13.76 17.86 23.39
CA CYS A 460 14.69 18.96 23.59
C CYS A 460 15.27 18.97 25.01
N SER A 461 14.47 18.59 26.02
CA SER A 461 14.91 18.52 27.42
C SER A 461 15.80 17.30 27.71
N LEU A 462 15.78 16.32 26.80
CA LEU A 462 16.56 15.09 26.84
C LEU A 462 17.80 15.15 25.95
N ASP A 463 18.15 16.34 25.44
CA ASP A 463 19.29 16.54 24.53
C ASP A 463 19.30 15.59 23.32
N TRP A 464 18.12 15.15 22.86
CA TRP A 464 17.97 14.32 21.67
C TRP A 464 17.87 15.19 20.42
N CYS A 465 18.47 14.76 19.32
CA CYS A 465 18.38 15.49 18.06
C CYS A 465 17.01 15.31 17.38
N ALA A 466 16.58 16.28 16.57
CA ALA A 466 15.39 16.09 15.73
C ALA A 466 15.63 14.98 14.68
N GLY A 467 14.67 14.10 14.50
CA GLY A 467 14.79 12.93 13.61
C GLY A 467 13.81 11.81 13.94
N PHE A 468 13.78 10.79 13.08
CA PHE A 468 12.94 9.61 13.27
C PHE A 468 13.68 8.55 14.10
N LYS A 469 13.25 8.33 15.34
CA LYS A 469 13.98 7.55 16.35
C LYS A 469 13.12 6.45 16.94
N ARG A 470 13.76 5.36 17.38
CA ARG A 470 13.14 4.38 18.26
C ARG A 470 13.47 4.73 19.70
N VAL A 471 12.46 5.16 20.45
CA VAL A 471 12.57 5.51 21.87
C VAL A 471 12.26 4.27 22.71
N ILE A 472 13.12 3.99 23.69
CA ILE A 472 12.99 2.86 24.61
C ILE A 472 12.82 3.38 26.03
N ALA A 473 11.75 2.94 26.68
CA ALA A 473 11.39 3.26 28.05
C ALA A 473 11.59 2.03 28.95
N VAL A 474 12.28 2.22 30.08
CA VAL A 474 12.57 1.17 31.05
C VAL A 474 12.22 1.65 32.46
N VAL A 475 11.34 0.93 33.14
CA VAL A 475 10.98 1.24 34.54
C VAL A 475 11.78 0.36 35.50
N ARG A 476 12.39 0.99 36.50
CA ARG A 476 13.13 0.35 37.59
C ARG A 476 12.76 0.96 38.93
N ARG A 477 13.31 0.41 40.02
CA ARG A 477 13.37 1.14 41.29
C ARG A 477 14.64 1.95 41.40
N HIS A 478 14.54 3.04 42.14
CA HIS A 478 15.69 3.86 42.48
C HIS A 478 16.80 3.03 43.13
N GLY A 479 17.95 2.98 42.47
CA GLY A 479 19.14 2.25 42.92
C GLY A 479 19.09 0.73 42.74
N GLU A 480 18.05 0.17 42.12
CA GLU A 480 17.97 -1.26 41.76
C GLU A 480 18.26 -1.46 40.26
N LYS A 481 18.88 -2.58 39.90
CA LYS A 481 19.19 -2.89 38.49
C LYS A 481 18.05 -3.59 37.74
N ARG A 482 17.14 -4.22 38.47
CA ARG A 482 16.04 -5.01 37.92
C ARG A 482 15.10 -4.14 37.10
N VAL A 483 14.82 -4.61 35.88
CA VAL A 483 13.80 -4.04 35.00
C VAL A 483 12.43 -4.57 35.43
N LEU A 484 11.48 -3.66 35.66
CA LEU A 484 10.10 -3.97 36.03
C LEU A 484 9.18 -3.99 34.81
N ALA A 485 9.43 -3.11 33.85
CA ALA A 485 8.73 -3.02 32.57
C ALA A 485 9.65 -2.39 31.53
N ARG A 486 9.47 -2.76 30.26
CA ARG A 486 10.19 -2.19 29.12
C ARG A 486 9.24 -2.08 27.92
N GLN A 487 9.27 -0.95 27.23
CA GLN A 487 8.50 -0.73 26.00
C GLN A 487 9.29 0.15 25.03
N SER A 488 9.05 0.04 23.73
CA SER A 488 9.63 0.93 22.73
C SER A 488 8.57 1.41 21.73
N ALA A 489 8.80 2.60 21.18
CA ALA A 489 7.93 3.22 20.19
C ALA A 489 8.77 3.97 19.15
N LEU A 490 8.25 4.10 17.94
CA LEU A 490 8.82 5.00 16.93
C LEU A 490 8.29 6.41 17.18
N VAL A 491 9.18 7.39 17.22
CA VAL A 491 8.86 8.79 17.49
C VAL A 491 9.57 9.66 16.45
N TRP A 492 8.83 10.60 15.86
CA TRP A 492 9.43 11.66 15.06
C TRP A 492 9.74 12.87 15.94
N CYS A 493 10.95 12.93 16.49
CA CYS A 493 11.47 14.07 17.24
C CYS A 493 11.53 15.31 16.34
N GLY A 494 10.80 16.37 16.69
CA GLY A 494 10.68 17.59 15.91
C GLY A 494 9.36 17.72 15.13
N LEU A 495 8.56 16.65 15.01
CA LEU A 495 7.19 16.73 14.50
C LEU A 495 6.23 17.10 15.63
N LYS A 496 5.47 18.18 15.45
CA LYS A 496 4.42 18.59 16.40
C LYS A 496 3.11 17.88 16.13
N GLN A 497 2.65 17.98 14.88
CA GLN A 497 1.35 17.48 14.51
C GLN A 497 1.37 16.99 13.07
N TYR A 498 0.64 15.90 12.82
CA TYR A 498 0.27 15.46 11.49
C TYR A 498 -1.21 15.76 11.24
N ASN A 499 -1.48 16.66 10.30
CA ASN A 499 -2.82 16.93 9.83
C ASN A 499 -3.10 16.13 8.55
N SER A 500 -4.37 15.73 8.37
CA SER A 500 -4.79 14.94 7.20
C SER A 500 -4.33 15.55 5.87
N GLY A 501 -3.83 14.72 4.96
CA GLY A 501 -3.36 15.14 3.65
C GLY A 501 -1.91 15.67 3.64
N PHE A 502 -1.02 14.97 4.35
CA PHE A 502 0.43 15.26 4.39
C PHE A 502 0.79 16.70 4.79
N ARG A 503 0.09 17.24 5.81
CA ARG A 503 0.46 18.53 6.40
C ARG A 503 1.21 18.28 7.69
N LEU A 504 2.54 18.32 7.60
CA LEU A 504 3.47 18.13 8.70
C LEU A 504 3.76 19.50 9.35
N ASP A 505 3.36 19.69 10.61
CA ASP A 505 3.82 20.83 11.41
C ASP A 505 5.14 20.47 12.08
N ILE A 506 6.24 20.90 11.47
CA ILE A 506 7.59 20.57 11.89
C ILE A 506 8.16 21.71 12.74
N LYS A 507 8.46 21.44 14.00
CA LYS A 507 9.18 22.36 14.92
C LYS A 507 10.63 22.54 14.48
N GLU A 508 11.27 21.44 14.12
CA GLU A 508 12.68 21.35 13.80
C GLU A 508 12.89 20.27 12.74
N LEU A 509 13.64 20.59 11.67
CA LEU A 509 13.93 19.63 10.63
C LEU A 509 14.80 18.48 11.16
N PRO A 510 14.59 17.25 10.68
CA PRO A 510 15.48 16.12 10.99
C PRO A 510 16.94 16.45 10.67
N THR A 511 17.87 15.95 11.49
CA THR A 511 19.31 16.11 11.23
C THR A 511 19.72 15.47 9.89
N ASP A 512 20.85 15.92 9.34
CA ASP A 512 21.46 15.34 8.14
C ASP A 512 21.57 13.82 8.28
N ASN A 513 21.20 13.09 7.21
CA ASN A 513 21.07 11.63 7.15
C ASN A 513 19.89 11.00 7.90
N SER A 514 18.96 11.72 8.55
CA SER A 514 17.76 11.08 9.13
C SER A 514 16.73 10.69 8.06
N ILE A 515 16.66 11.43 6.95
CA ILE A 515 15.85 11.11 5.77
C ILE A 515 16.77 10.80 4.59
N ASP A 516 16.54 9.68 3.94
CA ASP A 516 17.16 9.29 2.68
C ASP A 516 16.30 9.79 1.52
N VAL A 517 16.62 10.98 1.01
CA VAL A 517 15.85 11.66 -0.05
C VAL A 517 15.91 10.88 -1.37
N ASP A 518 17.04 10.25 -1.69
CA ASP A 518 17.23 9.48 -2.93
C ASP A 518 16.33 8.23 -2.98
N SER A 519 16.10 7.62 -1.81
CA SER A 519 15.18 6.49 -1.63
C SER A 519 13.73 6.92 -1.34
N SER A 520 13.46 8.22 -1.28
CA SER A 520 12.12 8.77 -1.08
C SER A 520 11.45 9.09 -2.42
N ASN A 521 10.12 9.25 -2.42
CA ASN A 521 9.34 9.55 -3.63
C ASN A 521 8.36 10.71 -3.41
N ASN A 522 8.25 11.58 -4.41
CA ASN A 522 7.36 12.74 -4.44
C ASN A 522 7.55 13.76 -3.28
N ILE A 523 8.75 13.83 -2.70
CA ILE A 523 9.07 14.72 -1.57
C ILE A 523 10.43 15.38 -1.72
N ARG A 524 10.54 16.60 -1.22
CA ARG A 524 11.81 17.32 -1.05
C ARG A 524 11.89 18.01 0.32
N ILE A 525 13.12 18.27 0.74
CA ILE A 525 13.41 19.08 1.93
C ILE A 525 13.64 20.51 1.47
N ASP A 526 12.80 21.44 1.90
CA ASP A 526 12.98 22.86 1.67
C ASP A 526 13.68 23.50 2.87
N THR A 527 14.96 23.80 2.69
CA THR A 527 15.82 24.38 3.74
C THR A 527 15.49 25.84 4.04
N ASP A 528 14.95 26.59 3.06
CA ASP A 528 14.55 28.00 3.25
C ASP A 528 13.30 28.10 4.11
N SER A 529 12.29 27.25 3.83
CA SER A 529 11.04 27.20 4.60
C SER A 529 11.06 26.25 5.80
N LYS A 530 12.17 25.53 5.99
CA LYS A 530 12.36 24.48 7.00
C LYS A 530 11.23 23.44 7.01
N SER A 531 10.79 23.01 5.83
CA SER A 531 9.63 22.14 5.69
C SER A 531 9.86 21.00 4.71
N LEU A 532 9.02 19.97 4.80
CA LEU A 532 8.93 18.92 3.80
C LEU A 532 7.84 19.28 2.78
N VAL A 533 8.23 19.37 1.52
CA VAL A 533 7.36 19.85 0.44
C VAL A 533 7.06 18.72 -0.53
N VAL A 534 5.79 18.61 -0.91
CA VAL A 534 5.30 17.70 -1.95
C VAL A 534 5.71 18.24 -3.32
N ILE A 535 6.35 17.42 -4.14
CA ILE A 535 6.80 17.83 -5.48
C ILE A 535 5.61 17.91 -6.45
N ASP A 536 4.75 16.90 -6.45
CA ASP A 536 3.58 16.77 -7.31
C ASP A 536 2.33 16.42 -6.50
N PRO A 537 1.44 17.40 -6.25
CA PRO A 537 0.21 17.18 -5.47
C PRO A 537 -0.85 16.41 -6.26
N ASP A 538 -0.69 16.22 -7.57
CA ASP A 538 -1.64 15.43 -8.39
C ASP A 538 -1.42 13.92 -8.22
N LEU A 539 -0.34 13.51 -7.56
CA LEU A 539 -0.10 12.12 -7.16
C LEU A 539 -0.81 11.80 -5.84
N PRO A 540 -1.21 10.55 -5.61
CA PRO A 540 -1.95 10.16 -4.42
C PRO A 540 -1.11 10.06 -3.15
N PHE A 541 0.19 9.83 -3.30
CA PHE A 541 1.06 9.46 -2.19
C PHE A 541 2.39 10.19 -2.23
N VAL A 542 3.00 10.23 -1.05
CA VAL A 542 4.39 10.59 -0.81
C VAL A 542 5.04 9.46 -0.03
N GLU A 543 6.24 9.05 -0.42
CA GLU A 543 7.00 8.03 0.31
C GLU A 543 8.25 8.67 0.91
N VAL A 544 8.43 8.50 2.21
CA VAL A 544 9.58 9.04 2.96
C VAL A 544 10.39 7.89 3.53
N CYS A 545 11.65 7.80 3.14
CA CYS A 545 12.59 6.83 3.67
C CYS A 545 13.36 7.42 4.85
N PHE A 546 13.12 6.90 6.05
CA PHE A 546 13.80 7.29 7.29
C PHE A 546 14.93 6.34 7.63
N ASN A 547 16.05 6.88 8.10
CA ASN A 547 17.15 6.12 8.69
C ASN A 547 16.96 6.11 10.21
N ILE A 548 16.68 4.93 10.78
CA ILE A 548 16.55 4.74 12.25
C ILE A 548 17.93 4.57 12.87
N THR A 549 18.82 3.83 12.19
CA THR A 549 20.24 3.68 12.52
C THR A 549 21.05 3.63 11.22
N ASN A 550 22.38 3.65 11.30
CA ASN A 550 23.26 3.56 10.12
C ASN A 550 23.03 2.30 9.27
N ARG A 551 22.49 1.21 9.86
CA ARG A 551 22.22 -0.05 9.16
C ARG A 551 20.73 -0.28 8.89
N GLN A 552 19.86 0.58 9.41
CA GLN A 552 18.42 0.34 9.40
C GLN A 552 17.64 1.52 8.81
N LYS A 553 16.90 1.22 7.74
CA LYS A 553 16.01 2.16 7.06
C LYS A 553 14.57 1.68 7.11
N THR A 554 13.61 2.59 7.18
CA THR A 554 12.18 2.30 7.04
C THR A 554 11.53 3.29 6.09
N THR A 555 10.65 2.82 5.22
CA THR A 555 9.91 3.67 4.28
C THR A 555 8.46 3.78 4.74
N ILE A 556 7.97 5.01 4.82
CA ILE A 556 6.60 5.33 5.21
C ILE A 556 5.91 6.05 4.06
N LYS A 557 4.74 5.55 3.66
CA LYS A 557 3.91 6.12 2.60
C LYS A 557 2.75 6.90 3.22
N PHE A 558 2.63 8.16 2.84
CA PHE A 558 1.58 9.06 3.29
C PHE A 558 0.62 9.39 2.16
N ALA A 559 -0.67 9.51 2.48
CA ALA A 559 -1.69 9.92 1.53
C ALA A 559 -1.79 11.44 1.41
N LEU A 560 -1.84 11.92 0.18
CA LEU A 560 -2.09 13.32 -0.16
C LEU A 560 -3.60 13.62 -0.17
N PRO A 561 -4.01 14.89 0.01
CA PRO A 561 -5.41 15.28 -0.06
C PRO A 561 -5.97 15.04 -1.48
N GLY A 562 -7.20 14.53 -1.55
CA GLY A 562 -7.89 14.32 -2.82
C GLY A 562 -8.73 13.04 -2.85
N THR A 563 -9.33 12.80 -4.01
CA THR A 563 -10.03 11.54 -4.31
C THR A 563 -9.27 10.80 -5.40
N PHE A 564 -8.91 9.55 -5.09
CA PHE A 564 -8.16 8.68 -5.99
C PHE A 564 -8.89 7.35 -6.15
N ILE A 565 -8.83 6.80 -7.36
CA ILE A 565 -9.52 5.56 -7.71
C ILE A 565 -8.45 4.58 -8.15
N TYR A 566 -8.44 3.41 -7.54
CA TYR A 566 -7.58 2.31 -7.90
C TYR A 566 -8.44 1.19 -8.43
N ILE A 567 -8.00 0.59 -9.52
CA ILE A 567 -8.39 -0.76 -9.87
C ILE A 567 -7.27 -1.67 -9.45
N SER A 568 -7.63 -2.70 -8.70
CA SER A 568 -6.69 -3.69 -8.24
C SER A 568 -7.05 -5.03 -8.83
N ASP A 569 -6.11 -5.64 -9.54
CA ASP A 569 -6.22 -7.05 -9.89
C ASP A 569 -5.42 -7.86 -8.86
N LEU A 570 -6.02 -8.95 -8.37
CA LEU A 570 -5.30 -9.88 -7.53
C LEU A 570 -4.81 -11.01 -8.44
N LYS A 571 -3.54 -10.93 -8.83
CA LYS A 571 -2.88 -11.97 -9.63
C LYS A 571 -1.85 -12.66 -8.76
N ASP A 572 -1.97 -13.98 -8.63
CA ASP A 572 -1.07 -14.82 -7.83
C ASP A 572 -0.92 -14.29 -6.39
N GLY A 573 -2.05 -13.85 -5.81
CA GLY A 573 -2.18 -13.25 -4.47
C GLY A 573 -1.41 -11.95 -4.21
N PHE A 574 -0.81 -11.38 -5.25
CA PHE A 574 -0.30 -10.01 -5.27
C PHE A 574 -1.35 -9.06 -5.81
N ARG A 575 -1.45 -7.92 -5.13
CA ARG A 575 -2.32 -6.85 -5.60
C ARG A 575 -1.53 -5.93 -6.51
N GLN A 576 -1.86 -5.93 -7.79
CA GLN A 576 -1.44 -4.89 -8.72
C GLN A 576 -2.48 -3.78 -8.69
N GLU A 577 -2.18 -2.66 -8.03
CA GLU A 577 -3.05 -1.49 -8.01
C GLU A 577 -2.66 -0.52 -9.14
N GLN A 578 -3.60 -0.18 -10.00
CA GLN A 578 -3.45 0.84 -11.02
C GLN A 578 -4.32 2.05 -10.69
N LEU A 579 -3.71 3.24 -10.67
CA LEU A 579 -4.44 4.50 -10.51
C LEU A 579 -5.26 4.82 -11.77
N LEU A 580 -6.56 5.05 -11.58
CA LEU A 580 -7.50 5.46 -12.61
C LEU A 580 -7.82 6.95 -12.50
N PRO A 581 -7.85 7.69 -13.62
CA PRO A 581 -8.42 9.03 -13.66
C PRO A 581 -9.90 9.00 -13.31
N LEU A 582 -10.35 10.10 -12.72
CA LEU A 582 -11.76 10.36 -12.55
C LEU A 582 -12.47 10.40 -13.92
N GLY A 583 -13.66 9.81 -13.98
CA GLY A 583 -14.46 9.70 -15.19
C GLY A 583 -14.05 8.58 -16.15
N SER A 584 -13.09 7.72 -15.77
CA SER A 584 -12.69 6.58 -16.60
C SER A 584 -13.85 5.59 -16.81
N THR A 585 -13.89 4.97 -17.99
CA THR A 585 -14.82 3.87 -18.27
C THR A 585 -14.11 2.54 -18.05
N LEU A 586 -14.70 1.65 -17.27
CA LEU A 586 -14.24 0.28 -17.02
C LEU A 586 -15.19 -0.71 -17.68
N SER A 587 -14.61 -1.62 -18.45
CA SER A 587 -15.32 -2.76 -19.03
C SER A 587 -15.29 -3.91 -18.04
N CYS A 588 -16.43 -4.50 -17.67
CA CYS A 588 -16.50 -5.57 -16.67
C CYS A 588 -17.42 -6.70 -17.14
N SER A 589 -16.98 -7.94 -16.91
CA SER A 589 -17.77 -9.16 -17.10
C SER A 589 -18.13 -9.81 -15.75
N TYR A 590 -19.05 -10.76 -15.75
CA TYR A 590 -19.52 -11.41 -14.50
C TYR A 590 -18.50 -12.37 -13.87
N ASP A 591 -17.41 -12.67 -14.57
CA ASP A 591 -16.24 -13.44 -14.12
C ASP A 591 -15.05 -12.54 -13.73
N ASP A 592 -15.22 -11.22 -13.72
CA ASP A 592 -14.16 -10.27 -13.43
C ASP A 592 -13.74 -10.31 -11.95
N THR A 593 -12.47 -10.60 -11.72
CA THR A 593 -11.86 -10.70 -10.38
C THR A 593 -11.34 -9.35 -9.86
N ARG A 594 -11.26 -8.33 -10.72
CA ARG A 594 -10.71 -7.03 -10.36
C ARG A 594 -11.62 -6.32 -9.35
N ARG A 595 -10.98 -5.56 -8.47
CA ARG A 595 -11.62 -4.81 -7.38
C ARG A 595 -11.39 -3.32 -7.59
N ILE A 596 -12.38 -2.50 -7.22
CA ILE A 596 -12.22 -1.05 -7.17
C ILE A 596 -11.99 -0.64 -5.71
N ARG A 597 -11.03 0.25 -5.53
CA ARG A 597 -10.74 0.94 -4.28
C ARG A 597 -10.80 2.44 -4.51
N ILE A 598 -11.69 3.13 -3.82
CA ILE A 598 -11.82 4.58 -3.84
C ILE A 598 -11.27 5.12 -2.53
N PHE A 599 -10.30 6.00 -2.63
CA PHE A 599 -9.83 6.83 -1.53
C PHE A 599 -10.50 8.19 -1.59
N SER A 600 -10.84 8.74 -0.43
CA SER A 600 -11.09 10.17 -0.33
C SER A 600 -10.65 10.69 1.03
N THR A 601 -10.03 11.87 1.04
CA THR A 601 -9.80 12.64 2.27
C THR A 601 -10.98 13.53 2.65
N ASP A 602 -11.94 13.71 1.74
CA ASP A 602 -13.05 14.64 1.89
C ASP A 602 -14.29 13.95 2.46
N GLU A 603 -15.15 14.71 3.16
CA GLU A 603 -16.44 14.21 3.63
C GLU A 603 -17.43 14.04 2.46
N CYS A 604 -17.44 12.85 1.87
CA CYS A 604 -18.23 12.56 0.67
C CYS A 604 -18.98 11.23 0.75
N GLN A 605 -19.97 11.07 -0.14
CA GLN A 605 -20.73 9.83 -0.33
C GLN A 605 -20.44 9.22 -1.70
N VAL A 606 -20.28 7.89 -1.76
CA VAL A 606 -20.17 7.16 -3.03
C VAL A 606 -21.54 6.62 -3.41
N LYS A 607 -21.97 6.89 -4.65
CA LYS A 607 -23.23 6.40 -5.20
C LYS A 607 -23.03 5.75 -6.56
N LEU A 608 -23.77 4.68 -6.83
CA LEU A 608 -23.94 4.14 -8.19
C LEU A 608 -25.41 4.36 -8.55
N GLY A 609 -25.65 5.35 -9.42
CA GLY A 609 -27.01 5.84 -9.66
C GLY A 609 -27.72 6.29 -8.38
N SER A 610 -28.84 5.64 -8.06
CA SER A 610 -29.66 5.88 -6.87
C SER A 610 -29.15 5.16 -5.62
N HIS A 611 -28.27 4.16 -5.78
CA HIS A 611 -27.77 3.35 -4.67
C HIS A 611 -26.61 4.04 -3.95
N ILE A 612 -26.75 4.26 -2.65
CA ILE A 612 -25.65 4.74 -1.81
C ILE A 612 -24.80 3.54 -1.40
N LEU A 613 -23.52 3.57 -1.74
CA LEU A 613 -22.56 2.50 -1.47
C LEU A 613 -21.67 2.79 -0.28
N HIS A 614 -21.36 4.06 -0.03
CA HIS A 614 -20.57 4.51 1.12
C HIS A 614 -21.03 5.87 1.61
N HIS A 615 -21.11 6.04 2.93
CA HIS A 615 -21.69 7.24 3.53
C HIS A 615 -20.66 8.24 4.06
N ARG A 616 -19.47 7.80 4.49
CA ARG A 616 -18.58 8.59 5.34
C ARG A 616 -17.11 8.19 5.22
N PHE A 617 -16.34 8.98 4.47
CA PHE A 617 -14.88 8.81 4.35
C PHE A 617 -14.10 9.28 5.58
N ASP A 618 -14.68 10.11 6.43
CA ASP A 618 -14.07 10.60 7.68
C ASP A 618 -13.83 9.48 8.70
N LYS A 619 -14.73 8.49 8.77
CA LYS A 619 -14.58 7.30 9.63
C LYS A 619 -13.77 6.20 8.95
N LYS A 620 -13.98 6.00 7.65
CA LYS A 620 -13.31 4.99 6.84
C LYS A 620 -12.89 5.62 5.52
N ARG A 621 -11.61 6.00 5.42
CA ARG A 621 -11.04 6.74 4.26
C ARG A 621 -11.03 5.96 2.94
N TRP A 622 -11.52 4.72 2.92
CA TRP A 622 -11.55 3.87 1.76
C TRP A 622 -12.93 3.22 1.56
N PHE A 623 -13.39 3.21 0.33
CA PHE A 623 -14.47 2.35 -0.14
C PHE A 623 -13.89 1.28 -1.07
N LYS A 624 -14.20 0.01 -0.82
CA LYS A 624 -13.69 -1.14 -1.59
C LYS A 624 -14.85 -2.03 -2.00
N THR A 625 -14.83 -2.54 -3.23
CA THR A 625 -15.83 -3.48 -3.75
C THR A 625 -15.31 -4.22 -4.97
N SER A 626 -15.83 -5.42 -5.28
CA SER A 626 -15.54 -6.07 -6.56
C SER A 626 -16.27 -5.36 -7.71
N LEU A 627 -15.71 -5.45 -8.91
CA LEU A 627 -16.37 -4.96 -10.12
C LEU A 627 -17.69 -5.70 -10.38
N THR A 628 -17.72 -7.02 -10.15
CA THR A 628 -18.92 -7.85 -10.27
C THR A 628 -20.06 -7.40 -9.36
N ALA A 629 -19.77 -7.05 -8.09
CA ALA A 629 -20.77 -6.57 -7.15
C ALA A 629 -21.31 -5.17 -7.50
N LEU A 630 -20.54 -4.39 -8.27
CA LEU A 630 -21.02 -3.15 -8.85
C LEU A 630 -21.84 -3.41 -10.11
N LEU A 631 -21.40 -4.35 -10.95
CA LEU A 631 -22.09 -4.72 -12.19
C LEU A 631 -23.50 -5.23 -11.92
N ASP A 632 -23.72 -6.00 -10.86
CA ASP A 632 -25.05 -6.45 -10.40
C ASP A 632 -26.01 -5.29 -10.04
N LYS A 633 -25.47 -4.09 -9.79
CA LYS A 633 -26.21 -2.87 -9.47
C LYS A 633 -26.28 -1.88 -10.64
N VAL A 634 -25.67 -2.22 -11.78
CA VAL A 634 -25.79 -1.43 -13.00
C VAL A 634 -27.15 -1.74 -13.63
N ASP A 635 -27.93 -0.69 -13.84
CA ASP A 635 -29.18 -0.78 -14.58
C ASP A 635 -29.08 -0.05 -15.92
N ARG A 636 -30.22 0.04 -16.61
CA ARG A 636 -30.37 0.68 -17.91
C ARG A 636 -29.92 2.14 -17.94
N ASP A 637 -30.17 2.90 -16.87
CA ASP A 637 -29.97 4.36 -16.80
C ASP A 637 -28.83 4.76 -15.84
N GLN A 638 -28.28 3.80 -15.08
CA GLN A 638 -27.37 4.04 -13.95
C GLN A 638 -26.12 3.17 -14.03
N ASN A 639 -25.15 3.64 -14.81
CA ASN A 639 -23.83 3.02 -14.92
C ASN A 639 -22.68 3.89 -14.39
N ALA A 640 -23.01 5.05 -13.83
CA ALA A 640 -22.08 6.05 -13.34
C ALA A 640 -21.89 5.94 -11.83
N LEU A 641 -20.68 5.59 -11.42
CA LEU A 641 -20.21 5.71 -10.05
C LEU A 641 -19.84 7.17 -9.79
N THR A 642 -20.52 7.81 -8.84
CA THR A 642 -20.38 9.24 -8.53
C THR A 642 -20.00 9.46 -7.08
N LEU A 643 -19.16 10.44 -6.84
CA LEU A 643 -18.82 10.96 -5.53
C LEU A 643 -19.61 12.23 -5.28
N TRP A 644 -20.30 12.30 -4.15
CA TRP A 644 -21.07 13.46 -3.75
C TRP A 644 -20.37 14.14 -2.58
N CYS A 645 -19.72 15.26 -2.87
CA CYS A 645 -19.03 16.08 -1.87
C CYS A 645 -19.76 17.42 -1.74
N SER A 646 -20.21 17.77 -0.54
CA SER A 646 -20.92 19.03 -0.28
C SER A 646 -22.07 19.35 -1.27
N GLY A 647 -22.76 18.32 -1.77
CA GLY A 647 -23.87 18.43 -2.71
C GLY A 647 -23.51 18.43 -4.20
N TYR A 648 -22.22 18.42 -4.57
CA TYR A 648 -21.78 18.37 -5.97
C TYR A 648 -21.39 16.94 -6.38
N PRO A 649 -21.96 16.40 -7.48
CA PRO A 649 -21.58 15.09 -8.01
C PRO A 649 -20.33 15.20 -8.89
N THR A 650 -19.30 14.44 -8.54
CA THR A 650 -18.11 14.20 -9.36
C THR A 650 -18.19 12.78 -9.92
N LEU A 651 -18.08 12.64 -11.24
CA LEU A 651 -18.04 11.32 -11.87
C LEU A 651 -16.72 10.62 -11.52
N LEU A 652 -16.82 9.48 -10.85
CA LEU A 652 -15.66 8.65 -10.52
C LEU A 652 -15.36 7.68 -11.66
N LEU A 653 -16.32 6.82 -12.01
CA LEU A 653 -16.16 5.79 -13.02
C LEU A 653 -17.47 5.57 -13.78
N LYS A 654 -17.37 5.10 -15.01
CA LYS A 654 -18.48 4.47 -15.74
C LYS A 654 -18.22 2.99 -15.87
N ILE A 655 -19.21 2.16 -15.55
CA ILE A 655 -19.11 0.70 -15.62
C ILE A 655 -19.89 0.22 -16.83
N VAL A 656 -19.27 -0.55 -17.70
CA VAL A 656 -19.91 -1.04 -18.93
C VAL A 656 -19.71 -2.54 -19.04
N SER A 657 -20.78 -3.30 -19.32
CA SER A 657 -20.67 -4.72 -19.67
C SER A 657 -20.48 -4.87 -21.18
N PRO A 658 -19.45 -5.54 -21.69
CA PRO A 658 -19.40 -5.94 -23.10
C PRO A 658 -20.34 -7.12 -23.34
N LEU A 659 -21.16 -7.06 -24.40
CA LEU A 659 -22.03 -8.14 -24.85
C LEU A 659 -21.62 -8.56 -26.25
N TYR A 660 -21.23 -9.82 -26.37
CA TYR A 660 -20.61 -10.36 -27.56
C TYR A 660 -21.62 -10.60 -28.68
N VAL A 661 -21.28 -10.10 -29.87
CA VAL A 661 -22.07 -10.16 -31.08
C VAL A 661 -21.22 -10.65 -32.26
N GLU A 662 -21.76 -11.58 -33.03
CA GLU A 662 -21.19 -12.17 -34.24
C GLU A 662 -21.96 -11.73 -35.49
N ASP A 663 -21.33 -11.89 -36.66
CA ASP A 663 -21.95 -11.67 -37.98
C ASP A 663 -22.64 -10.30 -38.16
N TRP A 664 -22.09 -9.25 -37.53
CA TRP A 664 -22.62 -7.89 -37.61
C TRP A 664 -22.63 -7.37 -39.04
N ASN A 665 -23.81 -7.07 -39.56
CA ASN A 665 -24.00 -6.59 -40.93
C ASN A 665 -25.08 -5.52 -41.01
N ILE A 666 -24.78 -4.43 -41.71
CA ILE A 666 -25.65 -3.26 -41.85
C ILE A 666 -26.10 -3.17 -43.32
N LYS A 667 -27.41 -3.16 -43.55
CA LYS A 667 -28.02 -2.96 -44.87
C LYS A 667 -28.93 -1.74 -44.82
N SER A 668 -28.63 -0.76 -45.66
CA SER A 668 -29.48 0.41 -45.85
C SER A 668 -30.33 0.27 -47.10
N SER A 669 -31.62 0.57 -46.97
CA SER A 669 -32.54 0.81 -48.08
C SER A 669 -32.91 2.29 -48.12
N THR A 670 -33.75 2.73 -49.06
CA THR A 670 -34.11 4.15 -49.18
C THR A 670 -34.85 4.71 -47.95
N ARG A 671 -35.54 3.88 -47.16
CA ARG A 671 -36.35 4.30 -46.00
C ARG A 671 -36.17 3.44 -44.75
N ASN A 672 -35.48 2.31 -44.84
CA ASN A 672 -35.24 1.43 -43.70
C ASN A 672 -33.76 1.15 -43.51
N LEU A 673 -33.33 1.05 -42.26
CA LEU A 673 -32.02 0.54 -41.87
C LEU A 673 -32.20 -0.83 -41.21
N GLU A 674 -31.60 -1.86 -41.80
CA GLU A 674 -31.63 -3.23 -41.29
C GLU A 674 -30.25 -3.62 -40.78
N ILE A 675 -30.18 -4.16 -39.57
CA ILE A 675 -28.94 -4.59 -38.93
C ILE A 675 -29.14 -6.03 -38.47
N SER A 676 -28.42 -6.97 -39.08
CA SER A 676 -28.47 -8.40 -38.72
C SER A 676 -27.22 -8.79 -37.94
N PHE A 677 -27.39 -9.65 -36.93
CA PHE A 677 -26.30 -10.13 -36.10
C PHE A 677 -26.68 -11.41 -35.33
N CYS A 678 -25.69 -12.08 -34.75
CA CYS A 678 -25.83 -13.32 -34.00
C CYS A 678 -25.31 -13.16 -32.57
N THR A 679 -25.93 -13.82 -31.59
CA THR A 679 -25.47 -13.74 -30.19
C THR A 679 -25.51 -15.10 -29.48
N PRO A 680 -24.69 -15.32 -28.42
CA PRO A 680 -24.70 -16.58 -27.69
C PRO A 680 -26.00 -16.88 -26.93
N ALA A 681 -26.85 -15.90 -26.61
CA ALA A 681 -28.06 -16.12 -25.80
C ALA A 681 -29.33 -15.40 -26.31
N GLY A 682 -29.21 -14.52 -27.33
CA GLY A 682 -30.30 -13.67 -27.79
C GLY A 682 -30.53 -12.47 -26.88
N PHE A 683 -30.61 -11.26 -27.43
CA PHE A 683 -31.07 -10.10 -26.68
C PHE A 683 -32.58 -10.15 -26.49
N SER A 684 -33.04 -9.93 -25.27
CA SER A 684 -34.46 -9.76 -24.92
C SER A 684 -34.97 -8.34 -25.23
N GLN A 685 -34.06 -7.35 -25.11
CA GLN A 685 -34.31 -5.95 -25.39
C GLN A 685 -33.04 -5.32 -25.95
N VAL A 686 -33.20 -4.35 -26.85
CA VAL A 686 -32.13 -3.52 -27.41
C VAL A 686 -32.49 -2.04 -27.27
N ASP A 687 -31.53 -1.26 -26.81
CA ASP A 687 -31.59 0.19 -26.74
C ASP A 687 -30.61 0.82 -27.72
N ILE A 688 -31.09 1.83 -28.43
CA ILE A 688 -30.36 2.56 -29.44
C ILE A 688 -30.27 4.02 -29.02
N HIS A 689 -29.06 4.50 -28.80
CA HIS A 689 -28.79 5.93 -28.61
C HIS A 689 -28.42 6.54 -29.96
N ALA A 690 -29.32 7.36 -30.48
CA ALA A 690 -29.15 8.03 -31.76
C ALA A 690 -28.76 9.49 -31.54
N THR A 691 -27.60 9.89 -32.03
CA THR A 691 -27.10 11.27 -31.92
C THR A 691 -27.01 11.91 -33.30
N ASN A 692 -27.72 13.02 -33.51
CA ASN A 692 -27.56 13.85 -34.69
C ASN A 692 -26.35 14.76 -34.49
N LEU A 693 -25.26 14.54 -35.22
CA LEU A 693 -24.01 15.27 -35.04
C LEU A 693 -24.14 16.76 -35.38
N MET A 694 -25.02 17.14 -36.32
CA MET A 694 -25.19 18.53 -36.75
C MET A 694 -26.01 19.36 -35.76
N SER A 695 -27.14 18.82 -35.28
CA SER A 695 -28.02 19.51 -34.35
C SER A 695 -27.72 19.22 -32.88
N ARG A 696 -26.95 18.16 -32.59
CA ARG A 696 -26.73 17.57 -31.27
C ARG A 696 -28.00 17.11 -30.57
N SER A 697 -29.07 16.89 -31.34
CA SER A 697 -30.26 16.24 -30.81
C SER A 697 -29.98 14.76 -30.57
N GLU A 698 -30.44 14.27 -29.43
CA GLU A 698 -30.33 12.87 -29.05
C GLU A 698 -31.72 12.23 -29.03
N GLN A 699 -31.79 10.96 -29.44
CA GLN A 699 -32.99 10.14 -29.35
C GLN A 699 -32.63 8.79 -28.74
N PHE A 700 -33.52 8.27 -27.90
CA PHE A 700 -33.38 6.96 -27.28
C PHE A 700 -34.52 6.07 -27.76
N VAL A 701 -34.18 4.96 -28.41
CA VAL A 701 -35.14 4.01 -28.96
C VAL A 701 -35.00 2.69 -28.22
N SER A 702 -36.11 2.13 -27.74
CA SER A 702 -36.13 0.81 -27.10
C SER A 702 -36.95 -0.16 -27.91
N LEU A 703 -36.33 -1.30 -28.21
CA LEU A 703 -36.91 -2.38 -28.99
C LEU A 703 -36.95 -3.64 -28.13
N ASN A 704 -38.15 -4.13 -27.84
CA ASN A 704 -38.31 -5.46 -27.25
C ASN A 704 -38.48 -6.49 -28.36
N VAL A 705 -38.08 -7.72 -28.06
CA VAL A 705 -38.35 -8.86 -28.92
C VAL A 705 -39.87 -8.99 -29.14
N HIS A 706 -40.29 -8.98 -30.41
CA HIS A 706 -41.69 -9.12 -30.85
C HIS A 706 -42.65 -7.94 -30.53
N ASP A 707 -42.17 -6.83 -29.96
CA ASP A 707 -42.94 -5.57 -29.93
C ASP A 707 -42.58 -4.69 -31.12
N THR A 708 -43.60 -4.09 -31.73
CA THR A 708 -43.40 -3.02 -32.72
C THR A 708 -43.39 -1.68 -32.00
N SER A 709 -42.25 -0.98 -31.99
CA SER A 709 -42.24 0.41 -31.56
C SER A 709 -42.83 1.26 -32.69
N THR A 710 -44.00 1.87 -32.44
CA THR A 710 -44.63 2.78 -33.41
C THR A 710 -43.84 4.09 -33.46
N SER A 711 -43.44 4.51 -34.66
CA SER A 711 -42.76 5.80 -34.86
C SER A 711 -43.66 6.95 -34.41
N GLN A 712 -43.19 7.74 -33.44
CA GLN A 712 -43.75 9.06 -33.17
C GLN A 712 -43.15 10.06 -34.15
N TYR A 713 -43.89 11.11 -34.50
CA TYR A 713 -43.39 12.14 -35.41
C TYR A 713 -42.08 12.74 -34.85
N GLY A 714 -41.01 12.69 -35.63
CA GLY A 714 -39.69 13.15 -35.23
C GLY A 714 -38.81 12.11 -34.53
N GLN A 715 -39.18 10.82 -34.48
CA GLN A 715 -38.38 9.76 -33.83
C GLN A 715 -38.18 8.53 -34.73
N PHE A 716 -37.08 7.80 -34.52
CA PHE A 716 -36.87 6.47 -35.09
C PHE A 716 -37.96 5.50 -34.60
N GLY A 717 -38.61 4.80 -35.52
CA GLY A 717 -39.43 3.63 -35.21
C GLY A 717 -38.68 2.35 -35.55
N GLY A 718 -39.08 1.21 -34.97
CA GLY A 718 -38.44 -0.05 -35.33
C GLY A 718 -38.94 -1.28 -34.58
N MET A 719 -38.33 -2.41 -34.91
CA MET A 719 -38.59 -3.70 -34.28
C MET A 719 -37.31 -4.54 -34.15
N LEU A 720 -37.28 -5.39 -33.13
CA LEU A 720 -36.28 -6.43 -32.94
C LEU A 720 -36.89 -7.80 -33.29
N ILE A 721 -36.31 -8.47 -34.28
CA ILE A 721 -36.83 -9.71 -34.87
C ILE A 721 -35.86 -10.87 -34.58
N HIS A 722 -36.36 -12.00 -34.08
CA HIS A 722 -35.66 -13.27 -34.12
C HIS A 722 -35.89 -13.93 -35.48
N GLN A 723 -34.83 -14.13 -36.25
CA GLN A 723 -34.95 -14.71 -37.59
C GLN A 723 -35.14 -16.23 -37.55
N ASP A 724 -34.66 -16.88 -36.49
CA ASP A 724 -34.75 -18.31 -36.28
C ASP A 724 -34.80 -18.61 -34.77
N ALA A 725 -35.51 -19.67 -34.38
CA ALA A 725 -35.57 -20.13 -32.99
C ALA A 725 -34.36 -20.99 -32.62
N ASP A 726 -33.76 -21.67 -33.62
CA ASP A 726 -32.63 -22.59 -33.42
C ASP A 726 -31.27 -21.89 -33.63
N THR A 727 -31.18 -20.96 -34.59
CA THR A 727 -30.03 -20.05 -34.73
C THR A 727 -30.32 -18.74 -34.01
N LYS A 728 -29.43 -18.32 -33.10
CA LYS A 728 -29.59 -17.11 -32.28
C LYS A 728 -29.34 -15.82 -33.09
N ASN A 729 -29.84 -15.80 -34.32
CA ASN A 729 -29.74 -14.72 -35.30
C ASN A 729 -30.89 -13.74 -35.07
N GLN A 730 -30.55 -12.48 -34.87
CA GLN A 730 -31.48 -11.39 -34.63
C GLN A 730 -31.28 -10.27 -35.65
N MET A 731 -32.34 -9.50 -35.87
CA MET A 731 -32.34 -8.36 -36.77
C MET A 731 -33.04 -7.16 -36.13
N ILE A 732 -32.37 -6.00 -36.16
CA ILE A 732 -32.97 -4.71 -35.86
C ILE A 732 -33.42 -4.10 -37.19
N SER A 733 -34.70 -3.74 -37.30
CA SER A 733 -35.23 -3.00 -38.44
C SER A 733 -35.73 -1.64 -37.97
N LEU A 734 -35.13 -0.56 -38.48
CA LEU A 734 -35.48 0.82 -38.16
C LEU A 734 -36.13 1.51 -39.36
N ASP A 735 -37.27 2.16 -39.11
CA ASP A 735 -37.95 3.06 -40.04
C ASP A 735 -37.47 4.50 -39.80
N ILE A 736 -37.06 5.16 -40.87
CA ILE A 736 -36.51 6.52 -40.85
C ILE A 736 -37.43 7.58 -41.47
N GLU A 737 -38.63 7.21 -41.96
CA GLU A 737 -39.50 8.12 -42.71
C GLU A 737 -39.89 9.38 -41.92
N ASN A 738 -40.00 9.26 -40.59
CA ASN A 738 -40.38 10.34 -39.68
C ASN A 738 -39.21 10.97 -38.91
N VAL A 739 -37.96 10.62 -39.24
CA VAL A 739 -36.77 11.12 -38.53
C VAL A 739 -36.30 12.46 -39.13
N PRO A 740 -35.92 13.45 -38.29
CA PRO A 740 -35.42 14.74 -38.78
C PRO A 740 -34.14 14.61 -39.61
N ASP A 741 -33.98 15.51 -40.58
CA ASP A 741 -32.78 15.59 -41.42
C ASP A 741 -31.50 15.75 -40.58
N GLY A 742 -30.44 15.06 -40.98
CA GLY A 742 -29.14 15.20 -40.38
C GLY A 742 -28.25 13.96 -40.45
N LEU A 743 -27.12 14.08 -39.76
CA LEU A 743 -26.06 13.09 -39.70
C LEU A 743 -26.18 12.31 -38.40
N TRP A 744 -26.72 11.11 -38.46
CA TRP A 744 -27.06 10.31 -37.27
C TRP A 744 -26.02 9.22 -37.03
N LEU A 745 -25.54 9.15 -35.79
CA LEU A 745 -24.76 8.04 -35.26
C LEU A 745 -25.65 7.24 -34.30
N LEU A 746 -25.73 5.93 -34.52
CA LEU A 746 -26.50 4.99 -33.71
C LEU A 746 -25.52 4.11 -32.90
N GLU A 747 -25.65 4.15 -31.59
CA GLU A 747 -24.91 3.28 -30.66
C GLU A 747 -25.86 2.29 -29.99
N PHE A 748 -25.43 1.03 -29.86
CA PHE A 748 -26.30 -0.09 -29.46
C PHE A 748 -25.92 -0.67 -28.10
N SER A 749 -26.94 -0.89 -27.28
CA SER A 749 -26.87 -1.62 -26.02
C SER A 749 -28.03 -2.60 -25.94
N GLY A 750 -27.91 -3.66 -25.13
CA GLY A 750 -28.98 -4.64 -25.02
C GLY A 750 -28.95 -5.41 -23.72
N SER A 751 -30.00 -6.20 -23.51
CA SER A 751 -30.22 -6.99 -22.32
C SER A 751 -30.28 -8.49 -22.63
N ILE A 752 -29.40 -9.27 -22.00
CA ILE A 752 -29.44 -10.73 -22.00
C ILE A 752 -29.82 -11.17 -20.58
N GLU A 753 -30.96 -11.87 -20.43
CA GLU A 753 -31.44 -12.34 -19.12
C GLU A 753 -31.52 -11.24 -18.03
N GLY A 754 -31.86 -10.01 -18.42
CA GLY A 754 -31.96 -8.86 -17.52
C GLY A 754 -30.63 -8.10 -17.30
N LYS A 755 -29.52 -8.57 -17.88
CA LYS A 755 -28.20 -7.97 -17.75
C LYS A 755 -27.90 -7.05 -18.93
N TRP A 756 -27.73 -5.75 -18.64
CA TRP A 756 -27.49 -4.73 -19.65
C TRP A 756 -26.01 -4.56 -20.02
N GLY A 757 -25.75 -4.26 -21.29
CA GLY A 757 -24.39 -4.03 -21.79
C GLY A 757 -24.33 -3.53 -23.22
N ARG A 758 -23.13 -3.14 -23.65
CA ARG A 758 -22.85 -2.58 -24.97
C ARG A 758 -22.51 -3.69 -25.97
N PHE A 759 -22.90 -3.50 -27.21
CA PHE A 759 -22.58 -4.44 -28.28
C PHE A 759 -21.08 -4.37 -28.64
N THR A 760 -20.41 -5.52 -28.66
CA THR A 760 -19.00 -5.64 -29.03
C THR A 760 -18.72 -6.94 -29.79
N ASN A 761 -17.68 -6.93 -30.63
CA ASN A 761 -17.12 -8.19 -31.17
C ASN A 761 -16.12 -8.84 -30.18
N GLN A 762 -15.46 -9.91 -30.62
CA GLN A 762 -14.53 -10.73 -29.81
C GLN A 762 -13.26 -9.95 -29.42
N ARG A 763 -12.92 -8.92 -30.20
CA ARG A 763 -11.78 -8.03 -29.98
C ARG A 763 -12.12 -6.82 -29.10
N HIS A 764 -13.39 -6.71 -28.64
CA HIS A 764 -13.98 -5.57 -27.96
C HIS A 764 -14.18 -4.31 -28.82
N ASP A 765 -14.21 -4.46 -30.14
CA ASP A 765 -14.54 -3.34 -31.02
C ASP A 765 -16.01 -2.92 -30.82
N HIS A 766 -16.26 -1.62 -30.92
CA HIS A 766 -17.58 -1.00 -30.84
C HIS A 766 -18.40 -1.32 -32.09
N LEU A 767 -19.67 -1.65 -31.86
CA LEU A 767 -20.66 -1.86 -32.91
C LEU A 767 -21.62 -0.67 -32.96
N GLY A 768 -21.77 -0.10 -34.15
CA GLY A 768 -22.53 1.12 -34.37
C GLY A 768 -22.92 1.28 -35.84
N ALA A 769 -23.82 2.21 -36.12
CA ALA A 769 -24.27 2.50 -37.48
C ALA A 769 -24.34 4.01 -37.74
N GLY A 770 -23.80 4.44 -38.87
CA GLY A 770 -23.95 5.81 -39.38
C GLY A 770 -25.03 5.87 -40.45
N VAL A 771 -25.94 6.86 -40.34
CA VAL A 771 -26.97 7.10 -41.36
C VAL A 771 -27.15 8.60 -41.60
N ILE A 772 -27.34 8.96 -42.87
CA ILE A 772 -27.56 10.35 -43.30
C ILE A 772 -28.97 10.43 -43.84
N ILE A 773 -29.77 11.32 -43.25
CA ILE A 773 -31.20 11.42 -43.53
C ILE A 773 -31.49 12.78 -44.15
N GLU A 774 -32.11 12.77 -45.32
CA GLU A 774 -32.65 13.96 -45.99
C GLU A 774 -34.08 13.67 -46.48
N ARG A 775 -35.05 14.48 -46.03
CA ARG A 775 -36.47 14.39 -46.41
C ARG A 775 -37.05 12.98 -46.22
N GLY A 776 -36.68 12.31 -45.12
CA GLY A 776 -37.13 10.95 -44.80
C GLY A 776 -36.49 9.85 -45.65
N HIS A 777 -35.34 10.14 -46.29
CA HIS A 777 -34.59 9.18 -47.11
C HIS A 777 -33.14 9.03 -46.66
N ILE A 778 -32.60 7.82 -46.73
CA ILE A 778 -31.17 7.57 -46.56
C ILE A 778 -30.44 8.03 -47.83
N VAL A 779 -29.50 8.96 -47.69
CA VAL A 779 -28.73 9.55 -48.80
C VAL A 779 -27.23 9.40 -48.59
N PRO A 780 -26.40 9.44 -49.65
CA PRO A 780 -24.95 9.48 -49.49
C PRO A 780 -24.47 10.83 -48.93
N PHE A 781 -23.31 10.85 -48.30
CA PHE A 781 -22.65 12.09 -47.86
C PHE A 781 -22.27 12.96 -49.07
N THR A 782 -22.56 14.27 -49.01
CA THR A 782 -22.30 15.21 -50.11
C THR A 782 -21.64 16.52 -49.63
N ASN A 783 -21.08 17.30 -50.55
CA ASN A 783 -20.39 18.56 -50.22
C ASN A 783 -21.30 19.65 -49.61
N ASN A 784 -22.62 19.53 -49.71
CA ASN A 784 -23.57 20.50 -49.14
C ASN A 784 -23.45 20.61 -47.60
N TYR A 785 -23.02 19.53 -46.93
CA TYR A 785 -22.78 19.53 -45.50
C TYR A 785 -21.59 20.41 -45.12
N PHE A 786 -20.51 20.42 -45.92
CA PHE A 786 -19.37 21.32 -45.67
C PHE A 786 -19.77 22.79 -45.81
N THR A 787 -20.60 23.13 -46.80
CA THR A 787 -21.13 24.50 -46.93
C THR A 787 -21.97 24.89 -45.73
N SER A 788 -22.79 23.97 -45.20
CA SER A 788 -23.58 24.20 -43.99
C SER A 788 -22.68 24.41 -42.76
N LEU A 789 -21.63 23.60 -42.61
CA LEU A 789 -20.65 23.72 -41.53
C LEU A 789 -19.90 25.05 -41.56
N GLN A 790 -19.56 25.58 -42.73
CA GLN A 790 -18.89 26.89 -42.85
C GLN A 790 -19.73 28.04 -42.27
N THR A 791 -21.06 27.92 -42.34
CA THR A 791 -21.99 28.95 -41.84
C THR A 791 -22.31 28.85 -40.34
N GLN A 792 -21.86 27.79 -39.66
CA GLN A 792 -22.08 27.63 -38.22
C GLN A 792 -21.20 28.57 -37.39
N SER A 793 -21.61 28.82 -36.14
CA SER A 793 -20.81 29.60 -35.20
C SER A 793 -19.52 28.87 -34.83
N SER A 794 -18.47 29.62 -34.48
CA SER A 794 -17.18 29.02 -34.07
C SER A 794 -17.34 28.09 -32.86
N ASN A 795 -18.25 28.38 -31.93
CA ASN A 795 -18.52 27.52 -30.78
C ASN A 795 -19.14 26.16 -31.20
N ASP A 796 -20.09 26.18 -32.14
CA ASP A 796 -20.72 24.95 -32.64
C ASP A 796 -19.72 24.07 -33.39
N LYS A 797 -18.89 24.67 -34.25
CA LYS A 797 -17.79 23.97 -34.94
C LYS A 797 -16.84 23.32 -33.95
N GLN A 798 -16.48 24.03 -32.88
CA GLN A 798 -15.57 23.52 -31.84
C GLN A 798 -16.16 22.34 -31.08
N GLN A 799 -17.43 22.41 -30.69
CA GLN A 799 -18.11 21.31 -30.00
C GLN A 799 -18.28 20.09 -30.93
N LEU A 800 -18.56 20.31 -32.21
CA LEU A 800 -18.60 19.25 -33.21
C LEU A 800 -17.23 18.60 -33.44
N PHE A 801 -16.16 19.39 -33.47
CA PHE A 801 -14.79 18.86 -33.57
C PHE A 801 -14.44 17.97 -32.37
N GLU A 802 -14.79 18.38 -31.15
CA GLU A 802 -14.62 17.55 -29.95
C GLU A 802 -15.41 16.24 -30.02
N LEU A 803 -16.67 16.32 -30.47
CA LEU A 803 -17.55 15.17 -30.60
C LEU A 803 -17.01 14.17 -31.62
N THR A 804 -16.70 14.63 -32.83
CA THR A 804 -16.15 13.79 -33.90
C THR A 804 -14.79 13.21 -33.52
N ASN A 805 -13.91 13.99 -32.89
CA ASN A 805 -12.63 13.47 -32.38
C ASN A 805 -12.83 12.39 -31.29
N ARG A 806 -13.82 12.55 -30.41
CA ARG A 806 -14.17 11.53 -29.40
C ARG A 806 -14.69 10.25 -30.02
N ILE A 807 -15.48 10.34 -31.10
CA ILE A 807 -15.99 9.18 -31.83
C ILE A 807 -14.85 8.44 -32.54
N LEU A 808 -14.00 9.17 -33.27
CA LEU A 808 -12.89 8.59 -34.05
C LEU A 808 -11.78 7.95 -33.19
N LYS A 809 -11.83 8.18 -31.89
CA LYS A 809 -10.94 7.55 -30.89
C LYS A 809 -11.39 6.13 -30.52
N LYS A 810 -12.65 5.75 -30.74
CA LYS A 810 -13.18 4.41 -30.49
C LYS A 810 -12.73 3.42 -31.58
N CYS A 811 -12.50 2.17 -31.21
CA CYS A 811 -12.25 1.10 -32.19
C CYS A 811 -13.58 0.57 -32.71
N PHE A 812 -13.99 0.92 -33.94
CA PHE A 812 -15.19 0.35 -34.54
C PHE A 812 -14.88 -0.92 -35.33
N GLU A 813 -15.81 -1.87 -35.31
CA GLU A 813 -15.79 -3.02 -36.23
C GLU A 813 -15.88 -2.54 -37.69
N LEU A 814 -15.34 -3.33 -38.63
CA LEU A 814 -15.17 -2.93 -40.02
C LEU A 814 -16.49 -2.52 -40.73
N ASN A 815 -17.56 -3.30 -40.62
CA ASN A 815 -18.84 -2.98 -41.23
C ASN A 815 -19.49 -1.76 -40.56
N SER A 816 -19.32 -1.62 -39.24
CA SER A 816 -19.70 -0.40 -38.51
C SER A 816 -18.97 0.82 -39.10
N TRP A 817 -17.64 0.74 -39.25
CA TRP A 817 -16.81 1.81 -39.80
C TRP A 817 -17.20 2.21 -41.21
N GLN A 818 -17.50 1.25 -42.09
CA GLN A 818 -17.94 1.52 -43.46
C GLN A 818 -19.20 2.40 -43.52
N SER A 819 -20.14 2.23 -42.59
CA SER A 819 -21.37 3.04 -42.52
C SER A 819 -21.13 4.48 -42.02
N MET A 820 -20.03 4.73 -41.31
CA MET A 820 -19.75 6.00 -40.62
C MET A 820 -18.45 6.69 -41.05
N HIS A 821 -17.81 6.23 -42.12
CA HIS A 821 -16.51 6.76 -42.60
C HIS A 821 -16.51 8.27 -42.85
N TRP A 822 -17.67 8.85 -43.21
CA TRP A 822 -17.89 10.28 -43.43
C TRP A 822 -17.60 11.14 -42.17
N ILE A 823 -17.60 10.57 -40.96
CA ILE A 823 -17.22 11.28 -39.73
C ILE A 823 -15.77 11.75 -39.80
N LYS A 824 -14.87 10.96 -40.41
CA LYS A 824 -13.48 11.34 -40.62
C LYS A 824 -13.36 12.56 -41.53
N ASP A 825 -14.19 12.65 -42.56
CA ASP A 825 -14.17 13.75 -43.51
C ASP A 825 -14.63 15.06 -42.86
N ILE A 826 -15.66 15.02 -42.01
CA ILE A 826 -16.10 16.17 -41.20
C ILE A 826 -15.01 16.61 -40.22
N TRP A 827 -14.40 15.65 -39.51
CA TRP A 827 -13.31 15.94 -38.59
C TRP A 827 -12.11 16.57 -39.30
N ALA A 828 -11.71 16.04 -40.46
CA ALA A 828 -10.59 16.57 -41.24
C ALA A 828 -10.91 17.96 -41.82
N PHE A 829 -12.16 18.22 -42.20
CA PHE A 829 -12.61 19.54 -42.61
C PHE A 829 -12.50 20.57 -41.47
N LEU A 830 -13.00 20.22 -40.27
CA LEU A 830 -12.94 21.08 -39.08
C LEU A 830 -11.50 21.29 -38.59
N LEU A 831 -10.64 20.28 -38.69
CA LEU A 831 -9.22 20.40 -38.33
C LEU A 831 -8.51 21.50 -39.13
N ASN A 832 -8.93 21.73 -40.39
CA ASN A 832 -8.36 22.76 -41.26
C ASN A 832 -9.04 24.14 -41.12
N ASP A 833 -10.04 24.27 -40.23
CA ASP A 833 -10.75 25.53 -40.01
C ASP A 833 -9.98 26.43 -39.02
N PRO A 834 -9.66 27.70 -39.39
CA PRO A 834 -8.95 28.63 -38.51
C PRO A 834 -9.72 28.99 -37.21
N ASP A 835 -11.04 28.78 -37.17
CA ASP A 835 -11.85 28.94 -35.95
C ASP A 835 -11.55 27.86 -34.90
N ILE A 836 -11.02 26.71 -35.34
CA ILE A 836 -10.69 25.56 -34.50
C ILE A 836 -9.23 25.61 -34.06
N ILE A 837 -8.32 25.77 -35.03
CA ILE A 837 -6.87 25.83 -34.76
C ILE A 837 -6.41 27.27 -34.86
N ASN A 838 -6.32 27.92 -33.70
CA ASN A 838 -5.70 29.22 -33.55
C ASN A 838 -4.91 29.29 -32.23
N PRO A 839 -4.00 30.29 -32.06
CA PRO A 839 -3.14 30.38 -30.89
C PRO A 839 -3.89 30.42 -29.55
N ASP A 840 -5.09 31.00 -29.51
CA ASP A 840 -5.88 31.14 -28.28
C ASP A 840 -6.56 29.82 -27.88
N GLN A 841 -6.91 28.97 -28.85
CA GLN A 841 -7.53 27.65 -28.63
C GLN A 841 -6.53 26.50 -28.55
N LEU A 842 -5.23 26.75 -28.78
CA LEU A 842 -4.23 25.69 -28.88
C LEU A 842 -4.14 24.81 -27.62
N SER A 843 -4.24 25.39 -26.42
CA SER A 843 -4.26 24.62 -25.15
C SER A 843 -5.40 23.60 -25.08
N ARG A 844 -6.58 23.96 -25.59
CA ARG A 844 -7.75 23.09 -25.69
C ARG A 844 -7.52 22.00 -26.73
N VAL A 845 -7.05 22.36 -27.93
CA VAL A 845 -6.74 21.39 -29.00
C VAL A 845 -5.69 20.37 -28.55
N LEU A 846 -4.64 20.81 -27.85
CA LEU A 846 -3.62 19.92 -27.29
C LEU A 846 -4.21 18.97 -26.24
N SER A 847 -5.10 19.47 -25.38
CA SER A 847 -5.82 18.62 -24.41
C SER A 847 -6.70 17.58 -25.11
N ILE A 848 -7.41 17.95 -26.18
CA ILE A 848 -8.25 17.04 -26.98
C ILE A 848 -7.41 16.07 -27.83
N SER A 849 -6.20 16.47 -28.25
CA SER A 849 -5.27 15.62 -29.00
C SER A 849 -4.76 14.46 -28.16
N HIS A 850 -4.74 14.62 -26.84
CA HIS A 850 -4.39 13.54 -25.94
C HIS A 850 -5.45 12.44 -26.00
N TYR A 851 -5.11 11.32 -26.63
CA TYR A 851 -5.87 10.09 -26.55
C TYR A 851 -5.40 9.26 -25.36
N ARG A 852 -6.36 8.85 -24.53
CA ARG A 852 -6.19 7.75 -23.58
C ARG A 852 -7.12 6.63 -24.02
N ALA A 853 -6.55 5.47 -24.35
CA ALA A 853 -7.35 4.28 -24.61
C ALA A 853 -8.22 3.99 -23.39
N ARG A 854 -9.51 3.79 -23.62
CA ARG A 854 -10.42 3.38 -22.56
C ARG A 854 -10.34 1.87 -22.41
N GLU A 855 -10.65 1.31 -21.24
CA GLU A 855 -10.74 -0.15 -21.10
C GLU A 855 -11.83 -0.78 -21.98
N GLU A 856 -12.80 0.04 -22.41
CA GLU A 856 -13.83 -0.39 -23.33
C GLU A 856 -13.37 -0.50 -24.79
N ASP A 857 -12.16 -0.05 -25.12
CA ASP A 857 -11.54 -0.19 -26.44
C ASP A 857 -10.68 -1.46 -26.47
N SER A 858 -10.49 -2.03 -27.67
CA SER A 858 -9.61 -3.18 -27.81
C SER A 858 -8.20 -2.90 -27.25
N PRO A 859 -7.58 -3.82 -26.49
CA PRO A 859 -6.22 -3.63 -25.97
C PRO A 859 -5.18 -3.38 -27.06
N SER A 860 -5.41 -3.86 -28.28
CA SER A 860 -4.52 -3.65 -29.43
C SER A 860 -4.86 -2.40 -30.25
N TRP A 861 -5.91 -1.67 -29.89
CA TRP A 861 -6.38 -0.53 -30.65
C TRP A 861 -5.43 0.67 -30.53
N VAL A 862 -5.05 1.19 -31.69
CA VAL A 862 -4.43 2.49 -31.84
C VAL A 862 -5.36 3.36 -32.70
N PRO A 863 -5.72 4.58 -32.26
CA PRO A 863 -6.62 5.42 -33.03
C PRO A 863 -6.14 5.61 -34.46
N GLN A 864 -7.06 5.48 -35.42
CA GLN A 864 -6.77 5.70 -36.84
C GLN A 864 -6.37 7.14 -37.16
N VAL A 865 -6.81 8.09 -36.34
CA VAL A 865 -6.50 9.51 -36.50
C VAL A 865 -5.94 10.09 -35.21
N HIS A 866 -4.94 10.93 -35.36
CA HIS A 866 -4.40 11.75 -34.29
C HIS A 866 -4.28 13.19 -34.81
N ILE A 867 -4.71 14.17 -34.02
CA ILE A 867 -4.67 15.60 -34.41
C ILE A 867 -3.25 15.97 -34.85
N GLY A 868 -2.24 15.71 -34.00
CA GLY A 868 -0.84 15.97 -34.33
C GLY A 868 -0.24 15.13 -35.48
N GLY A 869 -0.93 14.09 -35.94
CA GLY A 869 -0.51 13.33 -37.13
C GLY A 869 -0.98 13.99 -38.42
N PHE A 870 -2.19 14.54 -38.41
CA PHE A 870 -2.79 15.27 -39.54
C PHE A 870 -2.37 16.75 -39.59
N ASN A 871 -2.13 17.36 -38.43
CA ASN A 871 -1.63 18.72 -38.32
C ASN A 871 -0.54 18.78 -37.24
N PRO A 872 0.73 18.48 -37.61
CA PRO A 872 1.86 18.55 -36.68
C PRO A 872 2.17 19.96 -36.17
N ASP A 873 1.72 21.01 -36.87
CA ASP A 873 2.02 22.41 -36.52
C ASP A 873 1.46 22.83 -35.16
N ILE A 874 0.52 22.05 -34.59
CA ILE A 874 0.06 22.25 -33.22
C ILE A 874 1.19 22.19 -32.18
N TYR A 875 2.32 21.53 -32.49
CA TYR A 875 3.50 21.44 -31.62
C TYR A 875 4.56 22.52 -31.92
N CYS A 876 4.32 23.35 -32.94
CA CYS A 876 5.24 24.38 -33.41
C CYS A 876 5.00 25.74 -32.75
N GLY A 877 3.99 25.91 -31.90
CA GLY A 877 3.66 27.19 -31.29
C GLY A 877 4.66 27.68 -30.22
N PRO A 878 4.60 28.96 -29.81
CA PRO A 878 5.43 29.49 -28.72
C PRO A 878 5.13 28.80 -27.38
N SER A 879 6.12 28.70 -26.50
CA SER A 879 6.01 28.01 -25.20
C SER A 879 4.85 28.51 -24.35
N LYS A 880 4.51 29.81 -24.41
CA LYS A 880 3.34 30.39 -23.70
C LYS A 880 2.00 29.71 -24.02
N SER A 881 1.87 29.08 -25.18
CA SER A 881 0.62 28.42 -25.62
C SER A 881 0.31 27.16 -24.80
N TYR A 882 1.30 26.60 -24.10
CA TYR A 882 1.17 25.38 -23.32
C TYR A 882 0.87 25.62 -21.83
N LYS A 883 0.84 26.89 -21.37
CA LYS A 883 0.74 27.22 -19.94
C LYS A 883 -0.59 26.83 -19.28
N ARG A 884 -1.69 26.79 -20.04
CA ARG A 884 -3.05 26.57 -19.50
C ARG A 884 -3.51 25.10 -19.59
N ILE A 885 -2.57 24.16 -19.68
CA ILE A 885 -2.89 22.74 -19.81
C ILE A 885 -3.11 22.14 -18.43
N ASP A 886 -4.28 21.53 -18.25
CA ASP A 886 -4.53 20.64 -17.12
C ASP A 886 -3.76 19.33 -17.35
N ALA A 887 -2.83 19.02 -16.45
CA ALA A 887 -1.89 17.92 -16.60
C ALA A 887 -2.23 16.68 -15.76
N GLN A 888 -3.39 16.67 -15.10
CA GLN A 888 -3.76 15.62 -14.14
C GLN A 888 -3.57 14.22 -14.75
N ASN A 889 -2.70 13.43 -14.10
CA ASN A 889 -2.43 12.02 -14.41
C ASN A 889 -1.90 11.71 -15.83
N SER A 890 -1.31 12.67 -16.55
CA SER A 890 -0.71 12.44 -17.88
C SER A 890 0.69 13.00 -18.01
N VAL A 891 1.69 12.12 -18.16
CA VAL A 891 3.10 12.50 -18.37
C VAL A 891 3.29 13.35 -19.65
N ARG A 892 2.49 13.13 -20.70
CA ARG A 892 2.51 13.96 -21.93
C ARG A 892 2.07 15.39 -21.64
N LEU A 893 0.95 15.56 -20.91
CA LEU A 893 0.42 16.88 -20.58
C LEU A 893 1.28 17.60 -19.54
N LYS A 894 1.89 16.86 -18.59
CA LYS A 894 2.93 17.39 -17.68
C LYS A 894 4.10 17.97 -18.49
N SER A 895 4.60 17.24 -19.49
CA SER A 895 5.69 17.72 -20.35
C SER A 895 5.33 19.05 -21.03
N MET A 896 4.11 19.17 -21.55
CA MET A 896 3.64 20.43 -22.15
C MET A 896 3.47 21.56 -21.13
N LYS A 897 2.91 21.28 -19.95
CA LYS A 897 2.79 22.26 -18.86
C LYS A 897 4.17 22.81 -18.48
N VAL A 898 5.18 21.95 -18.38
CA VAL A 898 6.56 22.35 -18.10
C VAL A 898 7.18 23.15 -19.25
N ILE A 899 6.88 22.86 -20.52
CA ILE A 899 7.24 23.74 -21.66
C ILE A 899 6.70 25.16 -21.40
N GLY A 900 5.43 25.28 -21.00
CA GLY A 900 4.80 26.56 -20.69
C GLY A 900 5.49 27.34 -19.57
N GLU A 901 5.87 26.67 -18.49
CA GLU A 901 6.57 27.29 -17.37
C GLU A 901 8.04 27.62 -17.70
N ALA A 902 8.76 26.72 -18.37
CA ALA A 902 10.13 26.94 -18.83
C ALA A 902 10.25 28.13 -19.78
N GLY A 903 9.29 28.30 -20.69
CA GLY A 903 9.24 29.45 -21.59
C GLY A 903 8.97 30.78 -20.89
N ASN A 904 8.34 30.77 -19.72
CA ASN A 904 8.15 31.97 -18.89
C ASN A 904 9.42 32.29 -18.09
N SER A 905 10.01 31.29 -17.43
CA SER A 905 11.27 31.44 -16.70
C SER A 905 11.92 30.09 -16.41
N LEU A 906 12.89 29.72 -17.24
CA LEU A 906 13.67 28.49 -17.06
C LEU A 906 14.38 28.41 -15.70
N VAL A 907 14.81 29.55 -15.15
CA VAL A 907 15.40 29.64 -13.80
C VAL A 907 14.41 29.19 -12.74
N ASN A 908 13.18 29.73 -12.80
CA ASN A 908 12.16 29.38 -11.84
C ASN A 908 11.75 27.92 -12.01
N THR A 909 11.64 27.41 -13.23
CA THR A 909 11.31 26.00 -13.49
C THR A 909 12.31 25.04 -12.85
N LEU A 910 13.62 25.31 -12.95
CA LEU A 910 14.66 24.51 -12.26
C LEU A 910 14.60 24.72 -10.74
N ARG A 911 14.38 25.95 -10.26
CA ARG A 911 14.30 26.27 -8.83
C ARG A 911 13.11 25.63 -8.13
N THR A 912 11.97 25.57 -8.81
CA THR A 912 10.76 24.92 -8.31
C THR A 912 10.75 23.43 -8.62
N GLU A 913 11.86 22.88 -9.14
CA GLU A 913 12.03 21.46 -9.44
C GLU A 913 10.85 20.93 -10.27
N LEU A 914 10.47 21.68 -11.31
CA LEU A 914 9.59 21.17 -12.38
C LEU A 914 10.37 20.47 -13.48
N LEU A 915 11.70 20.45 -13.34
CA LEU A 915 12.68 19.75 -14.15
C LEU A 915 13.64 19.06 -13.19
N ASP A 916 14.18 17.92 -13.61
CA ASP A 916 15.16 17.17 -12.82
C ASP A 916 16.37 18.05 -12.50
N VAL A 917 16.73 18.13 -11.21
CA VAL A 917 17.81 18.97 -10.68
C VAL A 917 19.14 18.64 -11.35
N ALA A 918 19.36 17.37 -11.70
CA ALA A 918 20.58 16.94 -12.33
C ALA A 918 20.80 17.64 -13.69
N LEU A 919 19.73 18.09 -14.36
CA LEU A 919 19.80 18.85 -15.61
C LEU A 919 20.68 20.11 -15.49
N VAL A 920 20.81 20.69 -14.28
CA VAL A 920 21.70 21.84 -14.01
C VAL A 920 23.14 21.56 -14.45
N ALA A 921 23.61 20.31 -14.30
CA ALA A 921 24.97 19.92 -14.64
C ALA A 921 25.29 20.03 -16.15
N ALA A 922 24.25 20.03 -17.00
CA ALA A 922 24.37 20.08 -18.45
C ALA A 922 24.40 21.50 -19.04
N PHE A 923 24.20 22.55 -18.23
CA PHE A 923 24.33 23.94 -18.69
C PHE A 923 25.77 24.45 -18.55
N GLU A 924 26.17 25.34 -19.47
CA GLU A 924 27.50 25.94 -19.49
C GLU A 924 27.80 26.74 -18.19
N ASN A 925 26.81 27.47 -17.68
CA ASN A 925 26.94 28.33 -16.50
C ASN A 925 26.44 27.68 -15.19
N ARG A 926 26.51 26.34 -15.08
CA ARG A 926 26.02 25.57 -13.92
C ARG A 926 26.36 26.15 -12.53
N GLY A 927 27.58 26.66 -12.35
CA GLY A 927 28.00 27.27 -11.07
C GLY A 927 27.19 28.51 -10.71
N ALA A 928 26.94 29.40 -11.68
CA ALA A 928 26.17 30.63 -11.49
C ALA A 928 24.66 30.37 -11.35
N ILE A 929 24.14 29.28 -11.94
CA ILE A 929 22.75 28.87 -11.72
C ILE A 929 22.52 28.54 -10.24
N VAL A 930 23.42 27.76 -9.64
CA VAL A 930 23.30 27.31 -8.24
C VAL A 930 23.58 28.46 -7.26
N THR A 931 24.61 29.26 -7.50
CA THR A 931 25.10 30.27 -6.54
C THR A 931 24.43 31.63 -6.68
N GLU A 932 24.22 32.10 -7.92
CA GLU A 932 23.77 33.47 -8.23
C GLU A 932 22.33 33.51 -8.77
N ARG A 933 21.67 32.35 -8.87
CA ARG A 933 20.33 32.21 -9.48
C ARG A 933 20.28 32.78 -10.91
N ALA A 934 21.39 32.65 -11.64
CA ALA A 934 21.51 33.14 -12.99
C ALA A 934 20.65 32.33 -13.98
N SER A 935 20.31 32.94 -15.11
CA SER A 935 19.57 32.24 -16.17
C SER A 935 20.41 31.15 -16.85
N PRO A 936 19.91 29.91 -17.00
CA PRO A 936 20.66 28.83 -17.62
C PRO A 936 21.04 29.11 -19.07
N ARG A 937 22.28 28.78 -19.44
CA ARG A 937 22.84 29.05 -20.77
C ARG A 937 23.37 27.77 -21.41
N ASN A 938 23.11 27.64 -22.72
CA ASN A 938 23.67 26.62 -23.59
C ASN A 938 23.64 25.20 -23.01
N LEU A 939 22.46 24.58 -23.00
CA LEU A 939 22.30 23.17 -22.61
C LEU A 939 23.10 22.24 -23.55
N SER A 940 23.93 21.38 -22.98
CA SER A 940 24.68 20.34 -23.69
C SER A 940 23.90 19.02 -23.77
N ILE A 941 23.41 18.67 -24.95
CA ILE A 941 22.66 17.41 -25.17
C ILE A 941 23.55 16.18 -24.91
N GLN A 942 24.85 16.26 -25.20
CA GLN A 942 25.79 15.17 -24.96
C GLN A 942 25.94 14.88 -23.46
N ILE A 943 25.96 15.92 -22.61
CA ILE A 943 26.02 15.73 -21.16
C ILE A 943 24.71 15.13 -20.65
N VAL A 944 23.55 15.60 -21.14
CA VAL A 944 22.24 15.02 -20.80
C VAL A 944 22.19 13.53 -21.15
N GLN A 945 22.65 13.14 -22.35
CA GLN A 945 22.69 11.74 -22.77
C GLN A 945 23.62 10.88 -21.90
N ALA A 946 24.78 11.42 -21.52
CA ALA A 946 25.76 10.70 -20.71
C ALA A 946 25.33 10.50 -19.24
N MET A 947 24.55 11.43 -18.68
CA MET A 947 24.16 11.39 -17.27
C MET A 947 22.92 10.52 -16.99
N LEU A 948 21.98 10.41 -17.94
CA LEU A 948 20.70 9.71 -17.74
C LEU A 948 20.84 8.26 -17.22
N PRO A 949 21.79 7.43 -17.71
CA PRO A 949 22.01 6.08 -17.17
C PRO A 949 22.40 6.04 -15.69
N SER A 950 23.06 7.08 -15.18
CA SER A 950 23.45 7.16 -13.76
C SER A 950 22.33 7.63 -12.82
N LEU A 951 21.26 8.21 -13.38
CA LEU A 951 20.12 8.74 -12.64
C LEU A 951 18.97 7.73 -12.49
N PHE A 952 19.12 6.53 -13.04
CA PHE A 952 18.07 5.51 -13.02
C PHE A 952 18.65 4.15 -12.68
N SER A 953 18.18 3.54 -11.59
CA SER A 953 18.67 2.25 -11.10
C SER A 953 17.76 1.09 -11.48
N GLU A 954 18.30 -0.14 -11.43
CA GLU A 954 17.53 -1.36 -11.66
C GLU A 954 16.36 -1.52 -10.66
N SER A 955 16.52 -1.08 -9.41
CA SER A 955 15.45 -1.09 -8.41
C SER A 955 14.27 -0.18 -8.80
N GLN A 956 14.57 0.99 -9.36
CA GLN A 956 13.56 1.90 -9.88
C GLN A 956 12.89 1.34 -11.13
N PHE A 957 13.62 0.60 -11.96
CA PHE A 957 13.02 -0.13 -13.09
C PHE A 957 12.01 -1.19 -12.63
N LYS A 958 12.33 -1.96 -11.59
CA LYS A 958 11.38 -2.95 -11.02
C LYS A 958 10.12 -2.28 -10.49
N SER A 959 10.27 -1.13 -9.81
CA SER A 959 9.14 -0.32 -9.31
C SER A 959 8.28 0.25 -10.46
N LEU A 960 8.91 0.63 -11.57
CA LEU A 960 8.22 1.06 -12.79
C LEU A 960 7.37 -0.06 -13.39
N VAL A 961 7.91 -1.28 -13.48
CA VAL A 961 7.17 -2.45 -14.00
C VAL A 961 6.02 -2.84 -13.07
N ALA A 962 6.17 -2.67 -11.76
CA ALA A 962 5.11 -2.93 -10.78
C ALA A 962 3.96 -1.90 -10.82
N GLY A 963 4.15 -0.76 -11.50
CA GLY A 963 3.18 0.32 -11.57
C GLY A 963 3.27 1.35 -10.44
N ASP A 964 4.23 1.18 -9.51
CA ASP A 964 4.43 2.05 -8.35
C ASP A 964 5.17 3.35 -8.69
N LEU A 965 5.85 3.40 -9.83
CA LEU A 965 6.65 4.55 -10.26
C LEU A 965 6.02 5.25 -11.49
N ILE A 966 5.45 6.44 -11.28
CA ILE A 966 5.01 7.36 -12.34
C ILE A 966 5.78 8.67 -12.19
N PRO A 967 6.38 9.23 -13.28
CA PRO A 967 7.08 10.50 -13.21
C PRO A 967 6.23 11.64 -12.63
N ALA A 968 6.72 12.24 -11.56
CA ALA A 968 6.24 13.48 -10.97
C ALA A 968 6.73 14.68 -11.78
N LEU A 969 6.18 15.88 -11.52
CA LEU A 969 6.67 17.11 -12.17
C LEU A 969 8.17 17.35 -11.96
N GLY A 970 8.77 16.93 -10.85
CA GLY A 970 10.21 17.05 -10.63
C GLY A 970 11.11 16.02 -11.30
N ASP A 971 10.53 14.96 -11.87
CA ASP A 971 11.31 13.96 -12.62
C ASP A 971 11.46 14.35 -14.11
N MET A 972 10.89 15.47 -14.55
CA MET A 972 10.81 15.83 -15.97
C MET A 972 12.20 16.09 -16.56
N LEU A 973 12.52 15.40 -17.66
CA LEU A 973 13.84 15.34 -18.32
C LEU A 973 14.92 14.56 -17.53
N GLY A 974 14.53 13.89 -16.45
CA GLY A 974 15.35 12.96 -15.69
C GLY A 974 15.33 11.53 -16.21
N GLY A 975 16.10 10.66 -15.54
CA GLY A 975 16.20 9.23 -15.85
C GLY A 975 14.85 8.51 -15.73
N ARG A 976 14.08 8.80 -14.68
CA ARG A 976 12.74 8.23 -14.45
C ARG A 976 11.76 8.58 -15.57
N HIS A 977 11.75 9.83 -16.03
CA HIS A 977 10.87 10.26 -17.12
C HIS A 977 11.21 9.54 -18.44
N LEU A 978 12.50 9.47 -18.81
CA LEU A 978 12.90 8.77 -20.03
C LEU A 978 12.59 7.26 -19.95
N ALA A 979 12.92 6.61 -18.83
CA ALA A 979 12.68 5.18 -18.65
C ALA A 979 11.17 4.84 -18.73
N TYR A 980 10.31 5.65 -18.09
CA TYR A 980 8.86 5.52 -18.20
C TYR A 980 8.39 5.63 -19.66
N CYS A 981 8.89 6.62 -20.42
CA CYS A 981 8.53 6.80 -21.82
C CYS A 981 8.97 5.62 -22.71
N GLN A 982 10.14 5.05 -22.46
CA GLN A 982 10.66 3.87 -23.17
C GLN A 982 9.85 2.61 -22.83
N TYR A 983 9.55 2.39 -21.55
CA TYR A 983 8.72 1.27 -21.09
C TYR A 983 7.31 1.32 -21.69
N GLU A 984 6.65 2.47 -21.61
CA GLU A 984 5.32 2.69 -22.19
C GLU A 984 5.28 2.43 -23.70
N PHE A 985 6.34 2.82 -24.42
CA PHE A 985 6.45 2.52 -25.85
C PHE A 985 6.52 1.00 -26.09
N LEU A 986 7.34 0.27 -25.32
CA LEU A 986 7.45 -1.18 -25.45
C LEU A 986 6.10 -1.86 -25.20
N MET A 987 5.41 -1.49 -24.11
CA MET A 987 4.10 -2.06 -23.79
C MET A 987 3.04 -1.76 -24.86
N LYS A 988 3.01 -0.55 -25.42
CA LYS A 988 2.10 -0.20 -26.52
C LYS A 988 2.48 -0.88 -27.84
N SER A 989 3.77 -1.03 -28.11
CA SER A 989 4.26 -1.76 -29.29
C SER A 989 3.89 -3.25 -29.23
N ARG A 990 3.97 -3.86 -28.04
CA ARG A 990 3.58 -5.26 -27.79
C ARG A 990 2.08 -5.48 -27.85
N SER A 991 1.27 -4.55 -27.35
CA SER A 991 -0.20 -4.67 -27.39
C SER A 991 -0.78 -4.40 -28.78
N SER A 992 -0.21 -3.47 -29.56
CA SER A 992 -0.70 -3.06 -30.89
C SER A 992 -0.47 -4.09 -32.03
N GLN A 993 -0.11 -5.33 -31.73
CA GLN A 993 0.23 -6.34 -32.74
C GLN A 993 -0.96 -6.74 -33.63
N VAL A 994 -2.17 -6.78 -33.07
CA VAL A 994 -3.39 -7.26 -33.74
C VAL A 994 -4.22 -6.08 -34.26
N GLY A 995 -4.70 -6.12 -35.50
CA GLY A 995 -5.53 -5.07 -36.10
C GLY A 995 -4.77 -3.85 -36.64
N ASN A 996 -3.44 -3.92 -36.70
CA ASN A 996 -2.56 -2.87 -37.23
C ASN A 996 -1.59 -3.42 -38.31
N GLU A 997 -2.03 -4.41 -39.09
CA GLU A 997 -1.22 -5.20 -40.01
C GLU A 997 -0.56 -4.34 -41.11
N PHE A 998 -1.15 -3.18 -41.43
CA PHE A 998 -0.61 -2.24 -42.41
C PHE A 998 0.26 -1.13 -41.78
N ASN A 999 -0.27 -0.40 -40.80
CA ASN A 999 0.41 0.77 -40.24
C ASN A 999 1.68 0.41 -39.46
N ARG A 1000 1.68 -0.71 -38.74
CA ARG A 1000 2.82 -1.11 -37.89
C ARG A 1000 4.06 -1.49 -38.70
N PRO A 1001 3.99 -2.40 -39.71
CA PRO A 1001 5.16 -2.69 -40.54
C PRO A 1001 5.68 -1.46 -41.31
N THR A 1002 4.77 -0.62 -41.81
CA THR A 1002 5.14 0.61 -42.52
C THR A 1002 5.85 1.60 -41.60
N LEU A 1003 5.37 1.82 -40.36
CA LEU A 1003 6.08 2.64 -39.38
C LEU A 1003 7.47 2.06 -39.07
N ASN A 1004 7.56 0.77 -38.75
CA ASN A 1004 8.84 0.14 -38.41
C ASN A 1004 9.85 0.28 -39.56
N SER A 1005 9.42 0.07 -40.81
CA SER A 1005 10.25 0.26 -42.00
C SER A 1005 10.72 1.73 -42.13
N LEU A 1006 9.83 2.69 -41.91
CA LEU A 1006 10.17 4.12 -41.91
C LEU A 1006 11.23 4.42 -40.84
N LEU A 1007 11.01 3.99 -39.60
CA LEU A 1007 11.92 4.26 -38.48
C LEU A 1007 13.33 3.69 -38.75
N PHE A 1008 13.42 2.44 -39.23
CA PHE A 1008 14.71 1.81 -39.52
C PHE A 1008 15.43 2.42 -40.72
N ARG A 1009 14.71 2.86 -41.75
CA ARG A 1009 15.32 3.55 -42.90
C ARG A 1009 15.81 4.95 -42.49
N PHE A 1010 14.96 5.69 -41.78
CA PHE A 1010 15.25 7.04 -41.34
C PHE A 1010 16.48 7.12 -40.43
N ILE A 1011 16.60 6.23 -39.43
CA ILE A 1011 17.75 6.27 -38.50
C ILE A 1011 19.09 5.89 -39.16
N ARG A 1012 19.09 5.09 -40.23
CA ARG A 1012 20.33 4.79 -40.98
C ARG A 1012 20.96 6.02 -41.61
N GLU A 1013 20.16 7.04 -41.88
CA GLU A 1013 20.62 8.30 -42.48
C GLU A 1013 20.80 9.41 -41.42
N HIS A 1014 20.19 9.25 -40.24
CA HIS A 1014 20.10 10.27 -39.19
C HIS A 1014 20.41 9.69 -37.81
N GLU A 1015 21.65 9.26 -37.60
CA GLU A 1015 22.09 8.71 -36.32
C GLU A 1015 21.97 9.74 -35.19
N ASN A 1016 21.29 9.35 -34.11
CA ASN A 1016 21.22 10.09 -32.87
C ASN A 1016 21.39 9.12 -31.71
N ASN A 1017 22.27 9.44 -30.77
CA ASN A 1017 22.62 8.51 -29.69
C ASN A 1017 21.76 8.79 -28.46
N VAL A 1018 20.63 8.10 -28.33
CA VAL A 1018 19.77 8.19 -27.14
C VAL A 1018 20.04 6.99 -26.22
N PRO A 1019 20.31 7.20 -24.93
CA PRO A 1019 20.52 6.09 -23.99
C PRO A 1019 19.26 5.24 -23.83
N VAL A 1020 19.42 3.93 -23.81
CA VAL A 1020 18.37 2.96 -23.44
C VAL A 1020 18.50 2.68 -21.96
N LEU A 1021 17.46 2.98 -21.18
CA LEU A 1021 17.43 2.80 -19.72
C LEU A 1021 16.71 1.50 -19.30
N ILE A 1022 16.12 0.81 -20.26
CA ILE A 1022 15.49 -0.50 -20.07
C ILE A 1022 16.59 -1.57 -19.98
N PRO A 1023 16.61 -2.41 -18.92
CA PRO A 1023 17.55 -3.52 -18.79
C PRO A 1023 17.51 -4.49 -19.98
N GLU A 1024 18.67 -5.05 -20.33
CA GLU A 1024 18.81 -5.90 -21.52
C GLU A 1024 17.98 -7.20 -21.44
N ASP A 1025 17.78 -7.73 -20.23
CA ASP A 1025 17.00 -8.94 -19.94
C ASP A 1025 15.48 -8.75 -20.07
N TYR A 1026 14.99 -7.50 -20.13
CA TYR A 1026 13.56 -7.21 -20.30
C TYR A 1026 13.08 -7.31 -21.76
N PHE A 1027 14.00 -7.31 -22.72
CA PHE A 1027 13.67 -7.44 -24.14
C PHE A 1027 13.45 -8.90 -24.50
N GLU A 1028 12.29 -9.22 -25.09
CA GLU A 1028 11.97 -10.59 -25.51
C GLU A 1028 12.68 -10.94 -26.82
N TYR A 1029 12.94 -9.94 -27.66
CA TYR A 1029 13.57 -10.09 -28.97
C TYR A 1029 14.54 -8.95 -29.27
N GLU A 1030 15.67 -9.24 -29.93
CA GLU A 1030 16.68 -8.24 -30.30
C GLU A 1030 16.10 -7.09 -31.15
N ASN A 1031 15.11 -7.40 -31.99
CA ASN A 1031 14.42 -6.41 -32.81
C ASN A 1031 13.63 -5.37 -31.99
N GLU A 1032 13.19 -5.68 -30.76
CA GLU A 1032 12.47 -4.72 -29.91
C GLU A 1032 13.40 -3.60 -29.45
N ARG A 1033 14.63 -3.95 -29.05
CA ARG A 1033 15.64 -2.97 -28.65
C ARG A 1033 16.00 -2.04 -29.80
N ASN A 1034 16.26 -2.61 -30.98
CA ASN A 1034 16.58 -1.82 -32.17
C ASN A 1034 15.42 -0.91 -32.57
N LEU A 1035 14.18 -1.39 -32.45
CA LEU A 1035 12.99 -0.58 -32.71
C LEU A 1035 12.84 0.56 -31.69
N LEU A 1036 13.10 0.32 -30.40
CA LEU A 1036 13.07 1.35 -29.37
C LEU A 1036 14.11 2.45 -29.65
N ILE A 1037 15.33 2.08 -30.03
CA ILE A 1037 16.39 3.02 -30.41
C ILE A 1037 15.93 3.86 -31.61
N ALA A 1038 15.42 3.21 -32.66
CA ALA A 1038 14.89 3.88 -33.85
C ALA A 1038 13.76 4.87 -33.50
N ALA A 1039 12.83 4.46 -32.65
CA ALA A 1039 11.73 5.29 -32.18
C ALA A 1039 12.23 6.48 -31.35
N CYS A 1040 13.21 6.31 -30.47
CA CYS A 1040 13.79 7.40 -29.68
C CYS A 1040 14.47 8.45 -30.57
N SER A 1041 15.30 8.03 -31.52
CA SER A 1041 16.01 8.94 -32.42
C SER A 1041 15.06 9.70 -33.33
N PHE A 1042 14.08 9.00 -33.92
CA PHE A 1042 13.02 9.64 -34.71
C PHE A 1042 12.22 10.63 -33.85
N SER A 1043 11.81 10.26 -32.64
CA SER A 1043 11.07 11.15 -31.73
C SER A 1043 11.85 12.42 -31.41
N SER A 1044 13.15 12.28 -31.16
CA SER A 1044 14.03 13.41 -30.92
C SER A 1044 14.12 14.34 -32.12
N LEU A 1045 14.35 13.81 -33.32
CA LEU A 1045 14.48 14.61 -34.54
C LEU A 1045 13.16 15.27 -34.93
N PHE A 1046 12.05 14.53 -34.89
CA PHE A 1046 10.73 15.07 -35.20
C PHE A 1046 10.34 16.20 -34.24
N ALA A 1047 10.55 16.01 -32.94
CA ALA A 1047 10.32 17.06 -31.94
C ALA A 1047 11.20 18.29 -32.16
N LYS A 1048 12.48 18.09 -32.50
CA LYS A 1048 13.41 19.19 -32.83
C LYS A 1048 12.92 20.01 -34.01
N GLN A 1049 12.49 19.35 -35.09
CA GLN A 1049 11.97 20.02 -36.28
C GLN A 1049 10.72 20.83 -35.93
N CYS A 1050 9.78 20.26 -35.15
CA CYS A 1050 8.61 20.98 -34.67
C CYS A 1050 8.98 22.26 -33.90
N ARG A 1051 9.93 22.19 -32.96
CA ARG A 1051 10.37 23.36 -32.18
C ARG A 1051 11.15 24.38 -33.03
N SER A 1052 11.92 23.93 -34.02
CA SER A 1052 12.71 24.81 -34.90
C SER A 1052 11.84 25.74 -35.75
N VAL A 1053 10.58 25.38 -36.03
CA VAL A 1053 9.63 26.26 -36.72
C VAL A 1053 9.47 27.58 -35.98
N PHE A 1054 9.32 27.54 -34.65
CA PHE A 1054 9.20 28.76 -33.84
C PHE A 1054 10.56 29.41 -33.57
N TRP A 1055 11.54 28.64 -33.09
CA TRP A 1055 12.80 29.20 -32.59
C TRP A 1055 13.77 29.63 -33.70
N GLU A 1056 13.70 28.98 -34.87
CA GLU A 1056 14.61 29.21 -36.00
C GLU A 1056 13.86 29.63 -37.28
N SER A 1057 12.54 29.82 -37.24
CA SER A 1057 11.70 30.20 -38.39
C SER A 1057 11.79 29.22 -39.59
N ARG A 1058 12.01 27.93 -39.31
CA ARG A 1058 12.02 26.88 -40.35
C ARG A 1058 10.61 26.45 -40.76
N SER A 1059 10.49 25.72 -41.86
CA SER A 1059 9.24 25.08 -42.28
C SER A 1059 9.27 23.58 -41.99
N LEU A 1060 8.17 23.04 -41.46
CA LEU A 1060 8.03 21.60 -41.23
C LEU A 1060 7.76 20.83 -42.54
N ASN A 1061 7.35 21.52 -43.61
CA ASN A 1061 6.96 20.90 -44.88
C ASN A 1061 8.10 20.10 -45.53
N GLU A 1062 9.34 20.60 -45.44
CA GLU A 1062 10.51 19.91 -46.01
C GLU A 1062 10.75 18.57 -45.31
N PHE A 1063 10.64 18.55 -43.98
CA PHE A 1063 10.77 17.34 -43.19
C PHE A 1063 9.64 16.34 -43.48
N CYS A 1064 8.39 16.80 -43.58
CA CYS A 1064 7.27 15.93 -43.96
C CYS A 1064 7.43 15.37 -45.39
N ALA A 1065 7.95 16.16 -46.32
CA ALA A 1065 8.24 15.72 -47.69
C ALA A 1065 9.33 14.64 -47.71
N GLU A 1066 10.37 14.77 -46.88
CA GLU A 1066 11.40 13.75 -46.69
C GLU A 1066 10.81 12.46 -46.12
N LEU A 1067 10.01 12.53 -45.05
CA LEU A 1067 9.39 11.35 -44.45
C LEU A 1067 8.51 10.56 -45.44
N THR A 1068 7.85 11.28 -46.34
CA THR A 1068 7.00 10.67 -47.38
C THR A 1068 7.82 9.79 -48.33
N GLN A 1069 9.11 10.06 -48.53
CA GLN A 1069 9.98 9.27 -49.40
C GLN A 1069 10.30 7.88 -48.83
N TYR A 1070 10.21 7.70 -47.51
CA TYR A 1070 10.43 6.40 -46.86
C TYR A 1070 9.19 5.51 -46.79
N LEU A 1071 8.02 6.04 -47.16
CA LEU A 1071 6.75 5.32 -47.13
C LEU A 1071 6.63 4.30 -48.27
N VAL A 1072 5.84 3.26 -48.03
CA VAL A 1072 5.49 2.26 -49.04
C VAL A 1072 4.33 2.79 -49.91
N ASP A 1073 4.24 2.37 -51.17
CA ASP A 1073 3.18 2.78 -52.10
C ASP A 1073 1.77 2.64 -51.47
N GLY A 1074 1.00 3.73 -51.52
CA GLY A 1074 -0.36 3.80 -50.97
C GLY A 1074 -0.46 4.20 -49.49
N ALA A 1075 0.65 4.26 -48.74
CA ALA A 1075 0.65 4.76 -47.37
C ALA A 1075 0.58 6.30 -47.32
N LYS A 1076 -0.28 6.84 -46.44
CA LYS A 1076 -0.39 8.28 -46.19
C LYS A 1076 0.39 8.65 -44.93
N LEU A 1077 1.21 9.70 -45.01
CA LEU A 1077 2.05 10.14 -43.89
C LEU A 1077 1.22 10.46 -42.64
N GLU A 1078 0.09 11.16 -42.78
CA GLU A 1078 -0.78 11.50 -41.66
C GLU A 1078 -1.28 10.27 -40.86
N ASN A 1079 -1.56 9.15 -41.53
CA ASN A 1079 -2.00 7.93 -40.88
C ASN A 1079 -0.84 7.26 -40.12
N ILE A 1080 0.35 7.23 -40.71
CA ILE A 1080 1.56 6.66 -40.09
C ILE A 1080 2.01 7.49 -38.89
N LEU A 1081 1.99 8.82 -39.00
CA LEU A 1081 2.25 9.73 -37.88
C LEU A 1081 1.17 9.60 -36.78
N SER A 1082 -0.09 9.37 -37.15
CA SER A 1082 -1.16 9.12 -36.18
C SER A 1082 -0.90 7.86 -35.36
N TYR A 1083 -0.54 6.76 -36.04
CA TYR A 1083 -0.15 5.51 -35.38
C TYR A 1083 1.09 5.70 -34.49
N TYR A 1084 2.11 6.40 -34.99
CA TYR A 1084 3.32 6.75 -34.24
C TYR A 1084 3.00 7.56 -32.97
N LEU A 1085 2.17 8.60 -33.02
CA LEU A 1085 1.82 9.39 -31.83
C LEU A 1085 0.95 8.61 -30.83
N GLY A 1086 0.19 7.62 -31.32
CA GLY A 1086 -0.51 6.65 -30.47
C GLY A 1086 0.47 5.83 -29.62
N VAL A 1087 1.43 5.17 -30.29
CA VAL A 1087 2.37 4.21 -29.66
C VAL A 1087 3.54 4.91 -28.96
N SER A 1088 4.15 5.89 -29.60
CA SER A 1088 5.38 6.59 -29.17
C SER A 1088 5.16 7.99 -28.61
N GLY A 1089 3.90 8.40 -28.38
CA GLY A 1089 3.61 9.79 -27.98
C GLY A 1089 4.34 10.24 -26.70
N ASN A 1090 4.57 9.36 -25.70
CA ASN A 1090 5.33 9.75 -24.51
C ASN A 1090 6.78 10.14 -24.86
N LEU A 1091 7.43 9.36 -25.73
CA LEU A 1091 8.77 9.66 -26.24
C LEU A 1091 8.80 10.99 -27.00
N PHE A 1092 7.84 11.23 -27.90
CA PHE A 1092 7.75 12.50 -28.63
C PHE A 1092 7.68 13.70 -27.68
N HIS A 1093 6.82 13.65 -26.66
CA HIS A 1093 6.63 14.77 -25.73
C HIS A 1093 7.82 14.99 -24.78
N TYR A 1094 8.52 13.92 -24.38
CA TYR A 1094 9.80 14.02 -23.68
C TYR A 1094 10.79 14.86 -24.49
N PHE A 1095 10.97 14.53 -25.77
CA PHE A 1095 11.90 15.25 -26.63
C PHE A 1095 11.41 16.64 -27.01
N LEU A 1096 10.09 16.84 -27.12
CA LEU A 1096 9.51 18.17 -27.36
C LEU A 1096 9.90 19.14 -26.23
N LEU A 1097 9.81 18.68 -24.98
CA LEU A 1097 10.27 19.44 -23.81
C LEU A 1097 11.79 19.65 -23.83
N LEU A 1098 12.57 18.60 -24.10
CA LEU A 1098 14.04 18.70 -24.14
C LEU A 1098 14.52 19.76 -25.13
N TRP A 1099 14.00 19.72 -26.36
CA TRP A 1099 14.38 20.67 -27.40
C TRP A 1099 13.91 22.09 -27.11
N ASP A 1100 12.76 22.27 -26.46
CA ASP A 1100 12.33 23.60 -26.04
C ASP A 1100 13.27 24.22 -25.01
N VAL A 1101 13.64 23.45 -23.96
CA VAL A 1101 14.63 23.88 -22.95
C VAL A 1101 15.97 24.21 -23.60
N TYR A 1102 16.41 23.39 -24.55
CA TYR A 1102 17.62 23.65 -25.32
C TYR A 1102 17.57 24.99 -26.05
N PHE A 1103 16.51 25.29 -26.80
CA PHE A 1103 16.38 26.54 -27.54
C PHE A 1103 16.27 27.76 -26.62
N ILE A 1104 15.50 27.67 -25.53
CA ILE A 1104 15.39 28.73 -24.51
C ILE A 1104 16.78 29.09 -23.96
N SER A 1105 17.57 28.07 -23.60
CA SER A 1105 18.91 28.28 -23.02
C SER A 1105 19.91 28.92 -24.00
N ARG A 1106 19.73 28.72 -25.31
CA ARG A 1106 20.56 29.33 -26.35
C ARG A 1106 20.21 30.79 -26.59
N GLN A 1107 18.93 31.13 -26.64
CA GLN A 1107 18.52 32.53 -26.78
C GLN A 1107 19.03 33.39 -25.60
N GLN A 1108 18.94 32.88 -24.38
CA GLN A 1108 19.43 33.58 -23.19
C GLN A 1108 20.95 33.82 -23.24
N ALA A 1109 21.72 32.95 -23.89
CA ALA A 1109 23.14 33.18 -24.14
C ALA A 1109 23.39 34.30 -25.17
N SER A 1110 22.61 34.34 -26.26
CA SER A 1110 22.76 35.35 -27.32
C SER A 1110 22.47 36.78 -26.86
N VAL A 1111 21.44 37.00 -26.04
CA VAL A 1111 21.08 38.33 -25.50
C VAL A 1111 22.17 38.89 -24.58
N THR A 1112 23.00 38.03 -23.98
CA THR A 1112 24.10 38.48 -23.12
C THR A 1112 25.36 38.87 -23.92
N MET A 1113 25.53 38.35 -25.14
CA MET A 1113 26.68 38.70 -26.00
C MET A 1113 26.47 40.00 -26.80
N GLU A 1114 25.23 40.40 -27.10
CA GLU A 1114 24.95 41.72 -27.71
C GLU A 1114 24.96 42.87 -26.68
N GLY A 1115 25.04 42.56 -25.39
CA GLY A 1115 25.12 43.51 -24.28
C GLY A 1115 26.52 43.73 -23.71
N ILE A 1116 27.56 43.13 -24.30
CA ILE A 1116 29.00 43.34 -24.03
C ILE A 1116 29.60 43.97 -25.28
#